data_AF-A0A0L1JMK4-F1
#
_entry.id   AF-A0A0L1JMK4-F1
#
_cell.length_a   1.000
_cell.length_b   1.000
_cell.length_c   1.000
_cell.angle_alpha   90.00
_cell.angle_beta   90.00
_cell.angle_gamma   90.00
#
_symmetry.space_group_name_H-M   'P 1'
#
loop_
_entity.id
_entity.type
_entity.pdbx_description
1 polymer ?
#
loop_
_entity_poly.entity_id
_entity_poly.type
_entity_poly.pdbx_seq_one_letter_code
_entity_poly.pdbx_strand_id
1 'polypeptide(L)'
;MEGDMPGTDQHVYQLGCDPVVTLTIVEDEGSLVFILDGADDTTDIDGFFFNLKDDSVSPTLRIFPKVDDPNGDVIDFRAEPGILNQLDNGAQTQEQFDVEVQFGEFPGSNAGTVNDTGFTIWVDAGRPLTIDDIDLTKLVAVVDSDNGMGMALIGGEGSGAPVTETVIDVDFQLDNGTNILGSPLLESGIAQADGWFAQGGSVGASGAGDGVLRLDAIALTGAVALSFDIHSVNAQNFEASGQYGDSLRVEVQLDDGSWVLLDEFVVDEHTDTFTGSLTGQTFGDGAASTMSYSGGILDQIDGEVSFRLVADISAANEILRVDNIAVTTTTGGASQTPVVIGAENFDGLHDPEDSDLVRADGDWEVWDDALHTDGANDGRLVFEELPADGPVEFSIDAQGINLQKFEASGRYEDTVRIEVQIDGGDWVLLDEFRVNDAGDALVGSETGQQITDTKATLDYAGGVLDTAQTDVQFRIVSDISASDEQVRFDNVEIRMIEDAAEECEGFDGAQSGDVVSDQFAGVTVSAQRAGDAADSENDAMIFDTANPTGGDHDLSYAGKGNVIIISEDNDSGDADDNAHGGTISFDFDVVSTVSSLTVLDVEEAGGSIDLFDVDGELINSVAIPAGTDNGEAVIDINTDGVASMDVNLVGSGAVDDLCYTPQEEGVFCDQYLVEYDELILPKIDADPALDTTETDMGDDLLMV
;
A
#
# COMPACT_ATOMS: atom_id res chain seq x y z
N MET A 1 32.13 8.46 -30.75
CA MET A 1 31.97 8.32 -29.29
C MET A 1 30.57 8.81 -29.06
N GLU A 2 29.63 7.93 -29.42
CA GLU A 2 28.28 7.96 -28.88
C GLU A 2 28.43 7.68 -27.39
N GLY A 3 27.88 8.56 -26.55
CA GLY A 3 27.53 8.20 -25.19
C GLY A 3 26.07 7.78 -25.24
N ASP A 4 25.77 6.62 -24.67
CA ASP A 4 24.44 6.30 -24.17
C ASP A 4 23.88 7.51 -23.42
N MET A 5 22.63 7.86 -23.68
CA MET A 5 21.84 8.62 -22.73
C MET A 5 21.28 7.59 -21.74
N PRO A 6 21.52 7.72 -20.42
CA PRO A 6 20.87 6.86 -19.43
C PRO A 6 19.37 7.13 -19.44
N GLY A 7 18.56 6.10 -19.14
CA GLY A 7 17.16 6.27 -18.78
C GLY A 7 17.03 7.23 -17.58
N THR A 8 15.88 7.89 -17.48
CA THR A 8 15.56 8.77 -16.34
C THR A 8 15.30 7.93 -15.10
N ASP A 9 16.20 7.98 -14.13
CA ASP A 9 16.00 7.33 -12.83
C ASP A 9 14.86 8.05 -12.08
N GLN A 10 13.78 7.33 -11.79
CA GLN A 10 12.59 7.81 -11.08
C GLN A 10 12.46 7.08 -9.73
N HIS A 11 12.25 7.85 -8.66
CA HIS A 11 12.01 7.35 -7.30
C HIS A 11 10.63 7.79 -6.83
N VAL A 12 9.81 6.86 -6.33
CA VAL A 12 8.46 7.18 -5.83
C VAL A 12 8.35 6.79 -4.36
N TYR A 13 7.80 7.70 -3.56
CA TYR A 13 7.61 7.53 -2.12
C TYR A 13 6.16 7.86 -1.79
N GLN A 14 5.49 7.02 -0.99
CA GLN A 14 4.25 7.43 -0.33
C GLN A 14 4.57 8.12 0.98
N LEU A 15 3.89 9.24 1.23
CA LEU A 15 3.98 10.01 2.46
C LEU A 15 2.62 9.95 3.14
N GLY A 16 2.58 9.47 4.38
CA GLY A 16 1.34 9.28 5.13
C GLY A 16 0.48 8.12 4.62
N CYS A 17 -0.70 7.98 5.24
CA CYS A 17 -1.56 6.79 5.14
C CYS A 17 -3.04 7.16 5.02
N ASP A 18 -3.45 8.26 5.63
CA ASP A 18 -4.72 8.96 5.38
C ASP A 18 -4.62 10.39 5.94
N PRO A 19 -4.58 11.43 5.10
CA PRO A 19 -4.45 11.39 3.64
C PRO A 19 -3.06 10.88 3.20
N VAL A 20 -2.94 10.48 1.94
CA VAL A 20 -1.68 10.04 1.32
C VAL A 20 -1.23 11.06 0.28
N VAL A 21 0.07 11.38 0.29
CA VAL A 21 0.72 12.13 -0.79
C VAL A 21 1.76 11.24 -1.47
N THR A 22 1.63 11.05 -2.78
CA THR A 22 2.64 10.37 -3.59
C THR A 22 3.68 11.39 -4.03
N LEU A 23 4.92 11.19 -3.61
CA LEU A 23 6.08 11.96 -4.06
C LEU A 23 6.82 11.19 -5.15
N THR A 24 6.96 11.80 -6.32
CA THR A 24 7.84 11.31 -7.39
C THR A 24 9.04 12.24 -7.54
N ILE A 25 10.26 11.69 -7.51
CA ILE A 25 11.51 12.40 -7.78
C ILE A 25 12.14 11.84 -9.06
N VAL A 26 12.37 12.71 -10.04
CA VAL A 26 12.98 12.36 -11.32
C VAL A 26 14.33 13.08 -11.47
N GLU A 27 15.39 12.32 -11.77
CA GLU A 27 16.68 12.91 -12.13
C GLU A 27 16.71 13.31 -13.62
N ASP A 28 16.85 14.60 -13.90
CA ASP A 28 16.87 15.17 -15.26
C ASP A 28 18.10 16.06 -15.49
N GLU A 29 19.08 15.52 -16.24
CA GLU A 29 20.29 16.23 -16.70
C GLU A 29 21.01 17.09 -15.63
N GLY A 30 21.03 16.63 -14.37
CA GLY A 30 21.68 17.32 -13.25
C GLY A 30 20.79 18.28 -12.45
N SER A 31 19.47 18.18 -12.65
CA SER A 31 18.41 18.76 -11.84
C SER A 31 17.55 17.64 -11.28
N LEU A 32 16.82 17.90 -10.20
CA LEU A 32 15.83 16.98 -9.65
C LEU A 32 14.45 17.60 -9.78
N VAL A 33 13.51 16.86 -10.37
CA VAL A 33 12.10 17.23 -10.47
C VAL A 33 11.35 16.49 -9.38
N PHE A 34 10.64 17.23 -8.53
CA PHE A 34 9.77 16.73 -7.49
C PHE A 34 8.33 16.95 -7.94
N ILE A 35 7.50 15.92 -7.84
CA ILE A 35 6.07 15.95 -8.14
C ILE A 35 5.38 15.37 -6.91
N LEU A 36 4.42 16.10 -6.35
CA LEU A 36 3.63 15.68 -5.21
C LEU A 36 2.17 15.64 -5.62
N ASP A 37 1.55 14.47 -5.47
CA ASP A 37 0.17 14.21 -5.84
C ASP A 37 -0.60 13.69 -4.61
N GLY A 38 -1.61 14.42 -4.17
CA GLY A 38 -2.56 13.94 -3.16
C GLY A 38 -3.40 12.79 -3.71
N ALA A 39 -3.65 11.77 -2.90
CA ALA A 39 -4.44 10.60 -3.31
C ALA A 39 -5.93 10.93 -3.55
N ASP A 40 -6.42 12.04 -3.02
CA ASP A 40 -7.78 12.54 -3.24
C ASP A 40 -7.83 14.05 -3.55
N ASP A 41 -8.98 14.48 -4.08
CA ASP A 41 -9.24 15.90 -4.41
C ASP A 41 -9.38 16.79 -3.16
N THR A 42 -9.26 16.24 -1.95
CA THR A 42 -9.42 16.97 -0.68
C THR A 42 -8.12 17.26 0.04
N THR A 43 -7.04 16.54 -0.29
CA THR A 43 -5.70 16.72 0.28
C THR A 43 -5.12 18.06 -0.20
N ASP A 44 -4.94 19.01 0.73
CA ASP A 44 -4.34 20.31 0.43
C ASP A 44 -2.85 20.34 0.81
N ILE A 45 -1.94 20.27 -0.17
CA ILE A 45 -0.49 20.26 0.06
C ILE A 45 0.00 21.69 0.29
N ASP A 46 0.43 22.01 1.52
CA ASP A 46 0.89 23.33 1.90
C ASP A 46 2.41 23.48 1.96
N GLY A 47 3.12 22.37 2.20
CA GLY A 47 4.57 22.41 2.33
C GLY A 47 5.25 21.07 2.16
N PHE A 48 6.55 21.12 1.87
CA PHE A 48 7.40 19.94 1.74
C PHE A 48 8.78 20.20 2.34
N PHE A 49 9.26 19.26 3.16
CA PHE A 49 10.54 19.31 3.87
C PHE A 49 11.40 18.09 3.58
N PHE A 50 12.70 18.31 3.43
CA PHE A 50 13.70 17.24 3.25
C PHE A 50 15.11 17.72 3.65
N ASN A 51 16.01 16.75 3.86
CA ASN A 51 17.41 17.00 4.20
C ASN A 51 18.35 16.77 3.02
N LEU A 52 19.52 17.40 3.07
CA LEU A 52 20.60 17.24 2.11
C LEU A 52 21.69 16.37 2.74
N LYS A 53 22.28 15.45 1.99
CA LYS A 53 23.45 14.70 2.46
C LYS A 53 24.72 15.58 2.52
N ASP A 54 24.74 16.70 1.78
CA ASP A 54 25.82 17.70 1.79
C ASP A 54 25.28 19.13 1.87
N ASP A 55 25.18 19.68 3.09
CA ASP A 55 24.76 21.05 3.40
C ASP A 55 25.46 22.14 2.55
N SER A 56 26.65 21.85 2.00
CA SER A 56 27.43 22.84 1.27
C SER A 56 26.76 23.28 -0.04
N VAL A 57 25.79 22.52 -0.55
CA VAL A 57 25.03 22.87 -1.77
C VAL A 57 23.89 23.86 -1.51
N SER A 58 23.38 23.95 -0.27
CA SER A 58 22.23 24.78 0.12
C SER A 58 22.27 26.23 -0.39
N PRO A 59 23.40 26.99 -0.34
CA PRO A 59 23.40 28.40 -0.79
C PRO A 59 23.32 28.54 -2.31
N THR A 60 23.50 27.44 -3.05
CA THR A 60 23.54 27.40 -4.50
C THR A 60 22.30 26.80 -5.14
N LEU A 61 21.40 26.22 -4.32
CA LEU A 61 20.12 25.68 -4.79
C LEU A 61 19.24 26.77 -5.40
N ARG A 62 18.52 26.38 -6.43
CA ARG A 62 17.54 27.17 -7.16
C ARG A 62 16.30 26.32 -7.35
N ILE A 63 15.15 26.98 -7.46
CA ILE A 63 13.85 26.35 -7.67
C ILE A 63 13.15 26.91 -8.91
N PHE A 64 12.35 26.07 -9.55
CA PHE A 64 11.38 26.41 -10.58
C PHE A 64 10.08 25.63 -10.33
N PRO A 65 8.87 26.20 -10.49
CA PRO A 65 8.58 27.60 -10.81
C PRO A 65 9.21 28.59 -9.83
N LYS A 66 9.32 29.85 -10.25
CA LYS A 66 9.84 30.87 -9.33
C LYS A 66 8.80 31.08 -8.23
N VAL A 67 9.30 31.26 -7.01
CA VAL A 67 8.49 31.75 -5.88
C VAL A 67 7.59 32.91 -6.34
N ASP A 68 6.30 32.78 -6.04
CA ASP A 68 5.23 33.71 -6.41
C ASP A 68 5.04 33.89 -7.94
N ASP A 69 5.27 32.87 -8.76
CA ASP A 69 4.88 32.92 -10.17
C ASP A 69 3.34 32.99 -10.29
N PRO A 70 2.77 33.93 -11.06
CA PRO A 70 1.32 34.05 -11.22
C PRO A 70 0.61 32.83 -11.82
N ASN A 71 1.35 31.84 -12.33
CA ASN A 71 0.81 30.57 -12.86
C ASN A 71 1.45 29.35 -12.18
N GLY A 72 2.06 29.54 -11.01
CA GLY A 72 2.59 28.46 -10.18
C GLY A 72 1.99 28.52 -8.78
N ASP A 73 2.23 27.44 -8.05
CA ASP A 73 1.79 27.14 -6.69
C ASP A 73 2.89 27.35 -5.65
N VAL A 74 4.17 27.36 -6.05
CA VAL A 74 5.31 27.63 -5.15
C VAL A 74 5.27 29.07 -4.61
N ILE A 75 4.99 29.22 -3.31
CA ILE A 75 4.88 30.53 -2.63
C ILE A 75 6.11 30.89 -1.77
N ASP A 76 6.92 29.93 -1.34
CA ASP A 76 8.22 30.19 -0.69
C ASP A 76 9.18 29.01 -0.93
N PHE A 77 10.48 29.30 -0.82
CA PHE A 77 11.55 28.32 -0.92
C PHE A 77 12.73 28.75 -0.05
N ARG A 78 13.10 27.90 0.91
CA ARG A 78 14.22 28.12 1.83
C ARG A 78 15.15 26.91 1.84
N ALA A 79 16.45 27.19 1.95
CA ALA A 79 17.49 26.18 2.10
C ALA A 79 18.48 26.66 3.17
N GLU A 80 18.20 26.32 4.43
CA GLU A 80 18.96 26.69 5.61
C GLU A 80 19.22 25.45 6.48
N PRO A 81 20.39 24.80 6.33
CA PRO A 81 20.64 23.49 6.91
C PRO A 81 20.34 23.38 8.42
N GLY A 82 19.55 22.37 8.78
CA GLY A 82 19.25 21.91 10.13
C GLY A 82 18.50 22.92 11.01
N ILE A 83 17.72 23.83 10.44
CA ILE A 83 16.96 24.82 11.24
C ILE A 83 15.53 25.10 10.76
N LEU A 84 15.10 24.55 9.63
CA LEU A 84 13.76 24.81 9.07
C LEU A 84 12.75 23.81 9.63
N ASN A 85 11.67 24.28 10.25
CA ASN A 85 10.62 23.40 10.76
C ASN A 85 9.25 24.06 10.78
N GLN A 86 9.05 25.16 10.05
CA GLN A 86 7.87 25.99 10.19
C GLN A 86 7.46 26.66 8.88
N LEU A 87 6.20 26.46 8.47
CA LEU A 87 5.58 27.16 7.35
C LEU A 87 5.19 28.60 7.73
N ASP A 88 4.97 29.46 6.73
CA ASP A 88 4.65 30.88 6.96
C ASP A 88 3.28 31.09 7.65
N ASN A 89 2.37 30.13 7.53
CA ASN A 89 1.08 30.12 8.24
C ASN A 89 1.18 29.70 9.72
N GLY A 90 2.37 29.28 10.18
CA GLY A 90 2.65 28.93 11.56
C GLY A 90 2.70 27.44 11.86
N ALA A 91 2.33 26.56 10.93
CA ALA A 91 2.39 25.10 11.10
C ALA A 91 3.84 24.61 11.25
N GLN A 92 4.08 23.69 12.18
CA GLN A 92 5.41 23.22 12.57
C GLN A 92 5.55 21.70 12.49
N THR A 93 6.63 21.25 11.87
CA THR A 93 7.11 19.87 11.98
C THR A 93 7.82 19.67 13.33
N GLN A 94 7.79 18.44 13.85
CA GLN A 94 8.47 18.09 15.12
C GLN A 94 9.99 18.20 15.00
N GLU A 95 10.54 17.98 13.80
CA GLU A 95 11.97 18.00 13.50
C GLU A 95 12.38 19.17 12.62
N GLN A 96 13.69 19.42 12.57
CA GLN A 96 14.30 20.45 11.74
C GLN A 96 14.92 19.85 10.49
N PHE A 97 14.73 20.55 9.37
CA PHE A 97 15.12 20.17 8.04
C PHE A 97 16.04 21.21 7.40
N ASP A 98 16.70 20.82 6.32
CA ASP A 98 17.58 21.68 5.55
C ASP A 98 16.86 22.51 4.50
N VAL A 99 15.83 21.94 3.88
CA VAL A 99 15.09 22.55 2.77
C VAL A 99 13.60 22.55 3.06
N GLU A 100 12.95 23.65 2.70
CA GLU A 100 11.52 23.86 2.81
C GLU A 100 11.01 24.47 1.50
N VAL A 101 9.93 23.89 0.97
CA VAL A 101 9.14 24.45 -0.12
C VAL A 101 7.72 24.66 0.39
N GLN A 102 7.13 25.82 0.13
CA GLN A 102 5.74 26.11 0.51
C GLN A 102 4.87 26.28 -0.74
N PHE A 103 3.62 25.87 -0.63
CA PHE A 103 2.64 25.91 -1.71
C PHE A 103 1.37 26.66 -1.31
N GLY A 104 0.64 27.16 -2.33
CA GLY A 104 -0.69 27.74 -2.17
C GLY A 104 -1.23 28.32 -3.49
N GLU A 105 -2.55 28.52 -3.58
CA GLU A 105 -3.19 29.06 -4.79
C GLU A 105 -2.91 30.57 -4.99
N PHE A 106 -2.49 31.26 -3.92
CA PHE A 106 -2.28 32.70 -3.93
C PHE A 106 -0.84 33.08 -3.57
N PRO A 107 -0.18 33.96 -4.34
CA PRO A 107 1.18 34.42 -4.04
C PRO A 107 1.36 34.89 -2.59
N GLY A 108 2.34 34.31 -1.90
CA GLY A 108 2.68 34.56 -0.50
C GLY A 108 1.65 34.09 0.53
N SER A 109 0.84 33.08 0.21
CA SER A 109 -0.19 32.54 1.10
C SER A 109 -0.39 31.04 0.90
N ASN A 110 -0.27 30.24 1.98
CA ASN A 110 -0.74 28.85 2.06
C ASN A 110 -2.27 28.80 2.16
N ALA A 111 -2.99 29.45 1.25
CA ALA A 111 -4.45 29.43 1.25
C ALA A 111 -4.92 28.92 -0.11
N GLY A 112 -6.02 28.17 -0.12
CA GLY A 112 -6.55 27.55 -1.32
C GLY A 112 -6.63 26.03 -1.14
N THR A 113 -6.56 25.29 -2.24
CA THR A 113 -6.39 23.83 -2.21
C THR A 113 -5.43 23.46 -3.33
N VAL A 114 -4.26 22.91 -2.97
CA VAL A 114 -3.24 22.43 -3.91
C VAL A 114 -3.17 20.90 -3.78
N ASN A 115 -3.94 20.21 -4.62
CA ASN A 115 -4.04 18.75 -4.63
C ASN A 115 -2.90 18.06 -5.41
N ASP A 116 -2.31 18.77 -6.38
CA ASP A 116 -1.14 18.34 -7.15
C ASP A 116 -0.18 19.52 -7.34
N THR A 117 1.12 19.29 -7.17
CA THR A 117 2.16 20.32 -7.34
C THR A 117 3.48 19.72 -7.81
N GLY A 118 4.32 20.54 -8.43
CA GLY A 118 5.64 20.11 -8.85
C GLY A 118 6.65 21.23 -8.92
N PHE A 119 7.89 20.92 -8.53
CA PHE A 119 9.00 21.85 -8.58
C PHE A 119 10.30 21.16 -8.99
N THR A 120 11.18 21.91 -9.64
CA THR A 120 12.52 21.47 -10.03
C THR A 120 13.55 22.20 -9.19
N ILE A 121 14.51 21.47 -8.63
CA ILE A 121 15.70 22.05 -7.99
C ILE A 121 16.98 21.75 -8.77
N TRP A 122 17.89 22.71 -8.79
CA TRP A 122 19.22 22.57 -9.40
C TRP A 122 20.24 23.51 -8.76
N VAL A 123 21.51 23.36 -9.16
CA VAL A 123 22.62 24.25 -8.75
C VAL A 123 23.18 25.04 -9.93
N ASP A 124 23.39 26.35 -9.77
CA ASP A 124 23.86 27.25 -10.85
C ASP A 124 25.29 26.96 -11.35
N ALA A 125 26.15 26.38 -10.49
CA ALA A 125 27.54 26.05 -10.80
C ALA A 125 28.13 25.05 -9.78
N GLY A 126 28.50 23.85 -10.22
CA GLY A 126 29.03 22.82 -9.31
C GLY A 126 29.03 21.42 -9.92
N ARG A 127 29.05 20.41 -9.04
CA ARG A 127 28.65 19.04 -9.38
C ARG A 127 27.13 19.07 -9.73
N PRO A 128 26.66 18.33 -10.75
CA PRO A 128 25.23 18.12 -10.98
C PRO A 128 24.54 17.65 -9.68
N LEU A 129 23.31 18.10 -9.45
CA LEU A 129 22.50 17.56 -8.35
C LEU A 129 21.95 16.22 -8.79
N THR A 130 22.13 15.19 -7.97
CA THR A 130 21.63 13.83 -8.21
C THR A 130 20.79 13.37 -7.03
N ILE A 131 20.02 12.29 -7.18
CA ILE A 131 19.22 11.77 -6.06
C ILE A 131 20.07 11.44 -4.83
N ASP A 132 21.32 10.99 -5.03
CA ASP A 132 22.33 10.77 -3.99
C ASP A 132 22.69 12.01 -3.14
N ASP A 133 22.31 13.22 -3.55
CA ASP A 133 22.51 14.45 -2.77
C ASP A 133 21.38 14.69 -1.76
N ILE A 134 20.25 13.99 -1.89
CA ILE A 134 19.09 14.10 -1.02
C ILE A 134 19.18 13.02 0.07
N ASP A 135 18.88 13.41 1.30
CA ASP A 135 18.60 12.46 2.37
C ASP A 135 17.16 11.99 2.23
N LEU A 136 17.01 10.81 1.63
CA LEU A 136 15.72 10.21 1.33
C LEU A 136 15.13 9.46 2.52
N THR A 137 15.85 9.34 3.64
CA THR A 137 15.38 8.59 4.82
C THR A 137 14.17 9.25 5.49
N LYS A 138 14.00 10.56 5.29
CA LYS A 138 12.88 11.30 5.87
C LYS A 138 12.44 12.45 4.96
N LEU A 139 11.25 12.29 4.42
CA LEU A 139 10.57 13.23 3.54
C LEU A 139 9.24 13.57 4.21
N VAL A 140 8.91 14.87 4.30
CA VAL A 140 7.68 15.30 5.01
C VAL A 140 6.87 16.23 4.13
N ALA A 141 5.65 15.83 3.81
CA ALA A 141 4.63 16.72 3.26
C ALA A 141 3.76 17.26 4.40
N VAL A 142 3.49 18.56 4.42
CA VAL A 142 2.53 19.18 5.34
C VAL A 142 1.27 19.50 4.55
N VAL A 143 0.14 19.02 5.03
CA VAL A 143 -1.17 19.17 4.39
C VAL A 143 -2.19 19.85 5.31
N ASP A 144 -3.24 20.44 4.75
CA ASP A 144 -4.42 21.02 5.43
C ASP A 144 -4.12 22.02 6.55
N SER A 145 -2.98 22.69 6.44
CA SER A 145 -2.42 23.53 7.50
C SER A 145 -3.01 24.95 7.54
N ASP A 146 -3.76 25.36 6.52
CA ASP A 146 -4.40 26.67 6.41
C ASP A 146 -5.62 26.87 7.33
N ASN A 147 -6.25 25.77 7.75
CA ASN A 147 -7.50 25.76 8.52
C ASN A 147 -7.30 25.40 10.02
N GLY A 148 -6.06 25.13 10.43
CA GLY A 148 -5.71 24.76 11.80
C GLY A 148 -5.79 23.26 12.09
N MET A 149 -5.98 22.41 11.08
CA MET A 149 -6.00 20.94 11.20
C MET A 149 -4.81 20.29 10.48
N GLY A 150 -3.69 21.00 10.32
CA GLY A 150 -2.60 20.53 9.50
C GLY A 150 -2.00 19.20 9.98
N MET A 151 -1.55 18.40 9.02
CA MET A 151 -0.87 17.12 9.26
C MET A 151 0.49 17.11 8.57
N ALA A 152 1.47 16.49 9.21
CA ALA A 152 2.75 16.13 8.62
C ALA A 152 2.69 14.65 8.24
N LEU A 153 2.74 14.39 6.94
CA LEU A 153 2.79 13.07 6.33
C LEU A 153 4.26 12.73 6.12
N ILE A 154 4.76 11.70 6.79
CA ILE A 154 6.16 11.29 6.71
C ILE A 154 6.26 10.10 5.74
N GLY A 155 7.36 10.05 5.00
CA GLY A 155 7.79 8.88 4.27
C GLY A 155 9.28 8.95 3.99
N GLY A 156 9.75 8.16 3.03
CA GLY A 156 11.16 8.05 2.69
C GLY A 156 11.73 6.64 2.92
N GLU A 157 13.00 6.45 2.57
CA GLU A 157 13.73 5.18 2.73
C GLU A 157 13.76 4.76 4.21
N GLY A 158 13.28 3.55 4.52
CA GLY A 158 13.29 3.02 5.89
C GLY A 158 12.16 3.53 6.79
N SER A 159 11.32 4.47 6.34
CA SER A 159 10.09 4.90 7.05
C SER A 159 8.98 3.86 7.05
N GLY A 160 9.20 2.73 6.34
CA GLY A 160 8.32 1.61 5.98
C GLY A 160 6.94 1.95 5.46
N ALA A 161 6.60 3.22 5.28
CA ALA A 161 5.59 3.60 4.30
C ALA A 161 5.91 2.92 2.96
N PRO A 162 4.91 2.50 2.18
CA PRO A 162 5.13 1.87 0.88
C PRO A 162 6.08 2.70 0.01
N VAL A 163 7.30 2.21 -0.14
CA VAL A 163 8.27 2.73 -1.09
C VAL A 163 8.10 1.95 -2.37
N THR A 164 7.50 2.59 -3.37
CA THR A 164 7.36 2.04 -4.71
C THR A 164 8.55 2.48 -5.56
N GLU A 165 9.50 1.58 -5.80
CA GLU A 165 10.64 1.83 -6.68
C GLU A 165 10.36 1.32 -8.09
N THR A 166 10.64 2.11 -9.12
CA THR A 166 10.62 1.62 -10.51
C THR A 166 11.95 0.91 -10.81
N VAL A 167 11.91 -0.41 -10.86
CA VAL A 167 13.09 -1.27 -11.02
C VAL A 167 13.38 -1.65 -12.47
N ILE A 168 12.37 -1.56 -13.34
CA ILE A 168 12.52 -1.59 -14.78
C ILE A 168 11.69 -0.45 -15.34
N ASP A 169 12.32 0.41 -16.15
CA ASP A 169 11.66 1.41 -16.97
C ASP A 169 12.16 1.26 -18.42
N VAL A 170 11.24 0.96 -19.33
CA VAL A 170 11.49 0.83 -20.76
C VAL A 170 10.57 1.78 -21.51
N ASP A 171 11.12 2.95 -21.81
CA ASP A 171 10.55 3.92 -22.75
C ASP A 171 11.35 3.90 -24.06
N PHE A 172 10.68 3.59 -25.16
CA PHE A 172 11.29 3.65 -26.47
C PHE A 172 11.25 5.10 -26.99
N GLN A 173 12.31 5.87 -26.77
CA GLN A 173 12.38 7.26 -27.22
C GLN A 173 12.35 7.42 -28.76
N LEU A 174 11.61 8.42 -29.24
CA LEU A 174 11.63 8.87 -30.64
C LEU A 174 12.91 9.65 -30.94
N ASP A 175 14.00 8.94 -31.22
CA ASP A 175 15.25 9.61 -31.53
C ASP A 175 15.12 10.43 -32.84
N ASN A 176 15.36 11.74 -32.73
CA ASN A 176 14.91 12.82 -33.62
C ASN A 176 15.61 12.84 -35.00
N GLY A 177 15.61 11.72 -35.73
CA GLY A 177 16.15 11.66 -37.09
C GLY A 177 16.44 10.29 -37.68
N THR A 178 16.33 9.19 -36.94
CA THR A 178 16.59 7.86 -37.51
C THR A 178 15.47 6.89 -37.16
N ASN A 179 14.59 6.68 -38.14
CA ASN A 179 13.57 5.64 -38.16
C ASN A 179 14.26 4.27 -38.38
N ILE A 180 15.11 3.85 -37.44
CA ILE A 180 15.84 2.58 -37.52
C ILE A 180 14.91 1.49 -36.98
N LEU A 181 14.75 0.41 -37.74
CA LEU A 181 14.27 -0.86 -37.21
C LEU A 181 15.35 -1.38 -36.25
N GLY A 182 15.18 -1.12 -34.96
CA GLY A 182 16.08 -1.56 -33.89
C GLY A 182 15.70 -2.93 -33.35
N SER A 183 16.65 -3.60 -32.70
CA SER A 183 16.33 -4.76 -31.86
C SER A 183 15.94 -4.22 -30.48
N PRO A 184 14.82 -4.68 -29.87
CA PRO A 184 14.43 -4.25 -28.53
C PRO A 184 15.51 -4.55 -27.46
N LEU A 185 16.35 -5.58 -27.69
CA LEU A 185 17.51 -5.92 -26.85
C LEU A 185 18.59 -4.83 -26.72
N LEU A 186 18.41 -3.67 -27.34
CA LEU A 186 19.30 -2.52 -27.15
C LEU A 186 18.88 -1.67 -25.94
N GLU A 187 17.63 -1.78 -25.48
CA GLU A 187 17.16 -1.13 -24.26
C GLU A 187 17.54 -1.95 -23.02
N SER A 188 17.91 -1.25 -21.94
CA SER A 188 18.03 -1.86 -20.61
C SER A 188 16.67 -2.37 -20.13
N GLY A 189 16.64 -3.46 -19.35
CA GLY A 189 15.39 -4.04 -18.85
C GLY A 189 14.78 -5.13 -19.74
N ILE A 190 15.33 -5.40 -20.93
CA ILE A 190 14.84 -6.45 -21.85
C ILE A 190 15.83 -7.62 -21.95
N ALA A 191 15.48 -8.75 -21.35
CA ALA A 191 16.26 -9.98 -21.39
C ALA A 191 16.12 -10.78 -22.70
N GLN A 192 14.96 -10.70 -23.36
CA GLN A 192 14.64 -11.46 -24.58
C GLN A 192 13.64 -10.70 -25.45
N ALA A 193 13.85 -10.69 -26.77
CA ALA A 193 12.92 -10.11 -27.73
C ALA A 193 12.88 -10.98 -29.00
N ASP A 194 12.22 -12.13 -28.90
CA ASP A 194 12.07 -13.06 -30.00
C ASP A 194 11.02 -12.54 -30.98
N GLY A 195 11.45 -12.09 -32.17
CA GLY A 195 10.55 -11.65 -33.24
C GLY A 195 10.05 -10.21 -33.11
N TRP A 196 9.96 -9.67 -31.89
CA TRP A 196 9.56 -8.27 -31.64
C TRP A 196 10.52 -7.25 -32.29
N PHE A 197 9.97 -6.11 -32.71
CA PHE A 197 10.72 -5.05 -33.39
C PHE A 197 10.49 -3.67 -32.75
N ALA A 198 11.55 -2.88 -32.60
CA ALA A 198 11.41 -1.50 -32.13
C ALA A 198 11.22 -0.54 -33.32
N GLN A 199 10.17 0.29 -33.28
CA GLN A 199 9.91 1.29 -34.31
C GLN A 199 9.00 2.42 -33.83
N GLY A 200 9.46 3.66 -34.00
CA GLY A 200 8.61 4.84 -33.88
C GLY A 200 8.23 5.15 -32.43
N GLY A 201 9.15 4.88 -31.53
CA GLY A 201 8.99 5.00 -30.08
C GLY A 201 7.94 4.03 -29.55
N SER A 202 8.17 2.75 -29.76
CA SER A 202 7.40 1.62 -29.23
C SER A 202 8.05 0.33 -29.71
N VAL A 203 7.76 -0.76 -29.02
CA VAL A 203 8.04 -2.12 -29.48
C VAL A 203 6.78 -2.75 -30.05
N GLY A 204 6.91 -3.46 -31.17
CA GLY A 204 5.78 -4.01 -31.90
C GLY A 204 5.87 -5.52 -32.12
N ALA A 205 4.71 -6.16 -32.14
CA ALA A 205 4.50 -7.54 -32.53
C ALA A 205 3.59 -7.64 -33.76
N SER A 206 3.86 -8.58 -34.66
CA SER A 206 3.08 -8.87 -35.88
C SER A 206 3.36 -10.30 -36.38
N GLY A 207 2.61 -10.86 -37.33
CA GLY A 207 2.91 -12.21 -37.84
C GLY A 207 4.19 -12.35 -38.68
N ALA A 208 4.98 -11.29 -38.83
CA ALA A 208 6.37 -11.37 -39.33
C ALA A 208 7.43 -11.23 -38.22
N GLY A 209 6.99 -11.01 -36.99
CA GLY A 209 7.77 -10.68 -35.81
C GLY A 209 6.90 -10.74 -34.55
N ASP A 210 6.64 -11.95 -34.10
CA ASP A 210 5.86 -12.34 -32.91
C ASP A 210 6.69 -13.29 -32.03
N GLY A 211 6.17 -13.67 -30.87
CA GLY A 211 6.90 -14.46 -29.89
C GLY A 211 7.03 -13.75 -28.55
N VAL A 212 8.17 -13.90 -27.89
CA VAL A 212 8.34 -13.51 -26.48
C VAL A 212 9.16 -12.23 -26.36
N LEU A 213 8.59 -11.24 -25.70
CA LEU A 213 9.30 -10.11 -25.10
C LEU A 213 9.40 -10.39 -23.60
N ARG A 214 10.59 -10.68 -23.08
CA ARG A 214 10.82 -10.96 -21.66
C ARG A 214 11.68 -9.87 -21.05
N LEU A 215 11.26 -9.38 -19.91
CA LEU A 215 11.99 -8.39 -19.13
C LEU A 215 13.14 -9.05 -18.35
N ASP A 216 14.10 -8.24 -17.92
CA ASP A 216 15.13 -8.70 -16.99
C ASP A 216 14.51 -9.26 -15.70
N ALA A 217 15.20 -10.22 -15.07
CA ALA A 217 14.77 -10.75 -13.80
C ALA A 217 15.14 -9.77 -12.69
N ILE A 218 14.24 -9.57 -11.74
CA ILE A 218 14.37 -8.65 -10.62
C ILE A 218 14.37 -9.48 -9.34
N ALA A 219 15.34 -9.23 -8.45
CA ALA A 219 15.28 -9.74 -7.09
C ALA A 219 14.31 -8.88 -6.28
N LEU A 220 13.31 -9.51 -5.67
CA LEU A 220 12.28 -8.84 -4.90
C LEU A 220 12.75 -8.53 -3.48
N THR A 221 12.30 -7.38 -3.00
CA THR A 221 12.35 -6.96 -1.60
C THR A 221 10.96 -6.71 -1.02
N GLY A 222 9.90 -6.87 -1.82
CA GLY A 222 8.49 -6.68 -1.46
C GLY A 222 7.55 -6.98 -2.64
N ALA A 223 6.29 -6.54 -2.55
CA ALA A 223 5.27 -6.75 -3.59
C ALA A 223 5.70 -6.16 -4.94
N VAL A 224 5.22 -6.70 -6.06
CA VAL A 224 5.60 -6.22 -7.39
C VAL A 224 4.39 -5.86 -8.24
N ALA A 225 4.54 -4.85 -9.08
CA ALA A 225 3.55 -4.48 -10.09
C ALA A 225 4.19 -4.29 -11.46
N LEU A 226 3.40 -4.52 -12.52
CA LEU A 226 3.75 -4.31 -13.92
C LEU A 226 2.75 -3.33 -14.51
N SER A 227 3.24 -2.32 -15.25
CA SER A 227 2.41 -1.52 -16.14
C SER A 227 3.03 -1.35 -17.52
N PHE A 228 2.20 -1.15 -18.53
CA PHE A 228 2.65 -0.78 -19.87
C PHE A 228 1.52 -0.15 -20.69
N ASP A 229 1.88 0.70 -21.63
CA ASP A 229 0.94 1.28 -22.59
C ASP A 229 0.84 0.40 -23.83
N ILE A 230 -0.39 0.13 -24.29
CA ILE A 230 -0.64 -0.68 -25.47
C ILE A 230 -1.73 -0.11 -26.39
N HIS A 231 -1.57 -0.30 -27.69
CA HIS A 231 -2.65 -0.19 -28.67
C HIS A 231 -2.46 -1.13 -29.86
N SER A 232 -3.57 -1.41 -30.55
CA SER A 232 -3.56 -2.11 -31.83
C SER A 232 -3.49 -1.11 -32.99
N VAL A 233 -3.03 -1.60 -34.15
CA VAL A 233 -3.11 -0.88 -35.41
C VAL A 233 -3.99 -1.66 -36.38
N ASN A 234 -5.21 -1.18 -36.60
CA ASN A 234 -6.26 -1.84 -37.38
C ASN A 234 -6.76 -3.13 -36.70
N ALA A 235 -7.28 -3.00 -35.48
CA ALA A 235 -7.90 -4.09 -34.69
C ALA A 235 -8.85 -4.97 -35.53
N GLN A 236 -9.58 -4.39 -36.49
CA GLN A 236 -10.48 -5.13 -37.38
C GLN A 236 -9.80 -6.16 -38.29
N ASN A 237 -8.46 -6.20 -38.33
CA ASN A 237 -7.71 -7.20 -39.07
C ASN A 237 -7.36 -8.42 -38.23
N PHE A 238 -7.42 -8.32 -36.89
CA PHE A 238 -7.09 -9.43 -36.01
C PHE A 238 -8.24 -10.43 -35.95
N GLU A 239 -7.89 -11.69 -35.73
CA GLU A 239 -8.85 -12.78 -35.64
C GLU A 239 -8.92 -13.33 -34.21
N ALA A 240 -10.13 -13.57 -33.70
CA ALA A 240 -10.30 -14.00 -32.30
C ALA A 240 -10.07 -15.51 -32.10
N SER A 241 -10.12 -16.30 -33.19
CA SER A 241 -10.20 -17.76 -33.07
C SER A 241 -9.67 -18.56 -34.26
N GLY A 242 -9.55 -19.87 -34.06
CA GLY A 242 -9.15 -20.83 -35.08
C GLY A 242 -7.63 -20.95 -35.23
N GLN A 243 -7.16 -21.42 -36.39
CA GLN A 243 -5.71 -21.58 -36.65
C GLN A 243 -4.97 -20.22 -36.73
N TYR A 244 -5.72 -19.13 -36.82
CA TYR A 244 -5.21 -17.77 -36.99
C TYR A 244 -5.63 -16.88 -35.82
N GLY A 245 -6.14 -17.45 -34.72
CA GLY A 245 -6.52 -16.65 -33.56
C GLY A 245 -5.31 -15.90 -33.02
N ASP A 246 -5.42 -14.59 -32.92
CA ASP A 246 -4.40 -13.68 -32.46
C ASP A 246 -4.58 -13.41 -30.96
N SER A 247 -3.48 -13.44 -30.22
CA SER A 247 -3.50 -13.18 -28.78
C SER A 247 -2.24 -12.48 -28.30
N LEU A 248 -2.37 -11.78 -27.18
CA LEU A 248 -1.25 -11.30 -26.38
C LEU A 248 -1.41 -11.80 -24.95
N ARG A 249 -0.45 -12.56 -24.46
CA ARG A 249 -0.44 -13.03 -23.07
C ARG A 249 0.55 -12.23 -22.23
N VAL A 250 0.11 -11.81 -21.06
CA VAL A 250 0.95 -11.23 -20.01
C VAL A 250 1.17 -12.30 -18.97
N GLU A 251 2.42 -12.59 -18.66
CA GLU A 251 2.77 -13.67 -17.73
C GLU A 251 3.87 -13.25 -16.77
N VAL A 252 3.80 -13.77 -15.55
CA VAL A 252 4.81 -13.60 -14.50
C VAL A 252 5.48 -14.93 -14.20
N GLN A 253 6.79 -14.90 -13.92
CA GLN A 253 7.55 -16.06 -13.47
C GLN A 253 7.55 -16.14 -11.94
N LEU A 254 7.20 -17.31 -11.39
CA LEU A 254 7.31 -17.63 -9.96
C LEU A 254 8.70 -18.18 -9.59
N ASP A 255 9.00 -18.27 -8.29
CA ASP A 255 10.29 -18.74 -7.75
C ASP A 255 10.66 -20.18 -8.14
N ASP A 256 9.66 -21.02 -8.39
CA ASP A 256 9.88 -22.39 -8.90
C ASP A 256 10.24 -22.43 -10.40
N GLY A 257 10.27 -21.26 -11.04
CA GLY A 257 10.57 -21.03 -12.45
C GLY A 257 9.39 -21.23 -13.40
N SER A 258 8.20 -21.54 -12.88
CA SER A 258 6.96 -21.65 -13.67
C SER A 258 6.45 -20.28 -14.10
N TRP A 259 5.68 -20.25 -15.21
CA TRP A 259 5.06 -19.03 -15.71
C TRP A 259 3.55 -19.10 -15.46
N VAL A 260 3.03 -18.08 -14.81
CA VAL A 260 1.60 -17.90 -14.51
C VAL A 260 1.04 -16.81 -15.42
N LEU A 261 -0.18 -17.03 -15.91
CA LEU A 261 -0.91 -16.06 -16.72
C LEU A 261 -1.44 -14.94 -15.81
N LEU A 262 -1.11 -13.70 -16.13
CA LEU A 262 -1.74 -12.51 -15.56
C LEU A 262 -2.87 -12.01 -16.45
N ASP A 263 -2.75 -12.22 -17.77
CA ASP A 263 -3.82 -11.91 -18.72
C ASP A 263 -3.60 -12.56 -20.08
N GLU A 264 -4.67 -12.85 -20.81
CA GLU A 264 -4.64 -13.15 -22.25
C GLU A 264 -5.62 -12.22 -22.98
N PHE A 265 -5.09 -11.32 -23.81
CA PHE A 265 -5.87 -10.42 -24.62
C PHE A 265 -6.23 -11.05 -25.95
N VAL A 266 -7.53 -11.13 -26.22
CA VAL A 266 -8.10 -11.57 -27.51
C VAL A 266 -9.03 -10.49 -28.03
N VAL A 267 -9.04 -10.28 -29.35
CA VAL A 267 -9.91 -9.29 -30.00
C VAL A 267 -11.37 -9.75 -29.99
N ASP A 268 -12.31 -8.85 -29.70
CA ASP A 268 -13.70 -9.00 -30.11
C ASP A 268 -13.88 -8.42 -31.52
N GLU A 269 -14.06 -9.32 -32.49
CA GLU A 269 -14.23 -9.00 -33.92
C GLU A 269 -15.46 -8.11 -34.22
N HIS A 270 -16.38 -7.93 -33.27
CA HIS A 270 -17.55 -7.04 -33.45
C HIS A 270 -17.26 -5.61 -33.01
N THR A 271 -16.40 -5.44 -32.02
CA THR A 271 -16.12 -4.16 -31.36
C THR A 271 -14.72 -3.63 -31.64
N ASP A 272 -13.88 -4.41 -32.33
CA ASP A 272 -12.49 -4.06 -32.65
C ASP A 272 -11.67 -3.74 -31.38
N THR A 273 -11.96 -4.45 -30.29
CA THR A 273 -11.40 -4.22 -28.95
C THR A 273 -10.82 -5.52 -28.38
N PHE A 274 -9.60 -5.47 -27.88
CA PHE A 274 -8.98 -6.54 -27.11
C PHE A 274 -9.45 -6.47 -25.67
N THR A 275 -9.75 -7.62 -25.07
CA THR A 275 -10.13 -7.72 -23.66
C THR A 275 -9.27 -8.78 -22.98
N GLY A 276 -8.71 -8.43 -21.83
CA GLY A 276 -7.91 -9.33 -21.00
C GLY A 276 -8.77 -10.43 -20.37
N SER A 277 -8.30 -11.68 -20.46
CA SER A 277 -8.94 -12.87 -19.92
C SER A 277 -8.86 -13.08 -18.40
N LEU A 278 -8.28 -12.16 -17.62
CA LEU A 278 -8.22 -12.22 -16.15
C LEU A 278 -8.64 -10.89 -15.49
N THR A 279 -8.31 -9.76 -16.12
CA THR A 279 -8.54 -8.43 -15.54
C THR A 279 -9.63 -7.62 -16.24
N GLY A 280 -10.02 -7.99 -17.46
CA GLY A 280 -10.99 -7.23 -18.26
C GLY A 280 -10.48 -5.92 -18.81
N GLN A 281 -9.20 -5.62 -18.58
CA GLN A 281 -8.55 -4.47 -19.19
C GLN A 281 -8.71 -4.54 -20.70
N THR A 282 -8.96 -3.39 -21.33
CA THR A 282 -9.24 -3.33 -22.76
C THR A 282 -8.34 -2.35 -23.48
N PHE A 283 -8.02 -2.67 -24.72
CA PHE A 283 -7.38 -1.75 -25.64
C PHE A 283 -7.88 -1.97 -27.06
N GLY A 284 -7.68 -1.01 -27.94
CA GLY A 284 -8.08 -1.13 -29.34
C GLY A 284 -7.36 -0.13 -30.21
N ASP A 285 -7.99 0.23 -31.33
CA ASP A 285 -7.45 1.25 -32.23
C ASP A 285 -7.60 2.66 -31.64
N GLY A 286 -6.49 3.39 -31.50
CA GLY A 286 -6.55 4.78 -31.05
C GLY A 286 -5.33 5.23 -30.26
N ALA A 287 -5.58 6.01 -29.21
CA ALA A 287 -4.56 6.33 -28.21
C ALA A 287 -4.21 5.05 -27.43
N ALA A 288 -2.96 4.97 -26.95
CA ALA A 288 -2.56 3.87 -26.08
C ALA A 288 -3.40 3.84 -24.79
N SER A 289 -3.66 2.63 -24.30
CA SER A 289 -4.30 2.36 -23.03
C SER A 289 -3.27 1.75 -22.10
N THR A 290 -3.21 2.22 -20.85
CA THR A 290 -2.30 1.69 -19.83
C THR A 290 -2.89 0.42 -19.24
N MET A 291 -2.15 -0.68 -19.31
CA MET A 291 -2.43 -1.92 -18.60
C MET A 291 -1.65 -1.91 -17.28
N SER A 292 -2.26 -2.37 -16.20
CA SER A 292 -1.67 -2.42 -14.86
C SER A 292 -1.97 -3.77 -14.20
N TYR A 293 -0.97 -4.32 -13.50
CA TYR A 293 -1.04 -5.57 -12.75
C TYR A 293 -0.35 -5.38 -11.41
N SER A 294 -1.09 -5.57 -10.32
CA SER A 294 -0.62 -5.53 -8.93
C SER A 294 -1.49 -6.46 -8.09
N GLY A 295 -1.07 -6.78 -6.87
CA GLY A 295 -1.90 -7.56 -5.97
C GLY A 295 -1.81 -9.09 -6.15
N GLY A 296 -2.43 -9.82 -5.24
CA GLY A 296 -2.69 -11.25 -5.37
C GLY A 296 -1.41 -12.08 -5.48
N ILE A 297 -1.23 -12.84 -6.56
CA ILE A 297 -0.01 -13.65 -6.73
C ILE A 297 1.27 -12.80 -6.81
N LEU A 298 1.16 -11.51 -7.16
CA LEU A 298 2.29 -10.60 -7.24
C LEU A 298 2.74 -10.07 -5.86
N ASP A 299 1.91 -10.21 -4.84
CA ASP A 299 2.26 -9.88 -3.45
C ASP A 299 2.91 -11.07 -2.73
N GLN A 300 2.82 -12.27 -3.31
CA GLN A 300 3.22 -13.54 -2.68
C GLN A 300 4.58 -14.08 -3.19
N ILE A 301 5.26 -13.38 -4.10
CA ILE A 301 6.52 -13.85 -4.69
C ILE A 301 7.68 -13.48 -3.75
N ASP A 302 8.43 -14.48 -3.29
CA ASP A 302 9.53 -14.32 -2.32
C ASP A 302 10.89 -14.70 -2.95
N GLY A 303 11.30 -13.97 -3.99
CA GLY A 303 12.56 -14.27 -4.66
C GLY A 303 12.86 -13.47 -5.92
N GLU A 304 12.92 -14.15 -7.08
CA GLU A 304 13.21 -13.49 -8.36
C GLU A 304 11.98 -13.52 -9.27
N VAL A 305 11.53 -12.35 -9.70
CA VAL A 305 10.41 -12.21 -10.64
C VAL A 305 10.90 -11.81 -12.03
N SER A 306 10.19 -12.27 -13.06
CA SER A 306 10.38 -11.79 -14.43
C SER A 306 9.02 -11.78 -15.13
N PHE A 307 8.75 -10.73 -15.90
CA PHE A 307 7.54 -10.63 -16.70
C PHE A 307 7.84 -10.92 -18.17
N ARG A 308 6.84 -11.44 -18.88
CA ARG A 308 6.89 -11.52 -20.33
C ARG A 308 5.56 -11.23 -21.00
N LEU A 309 5.67 -10.65 -22.18
CA LEU A 309 4.61 -10.50 -23.15
C LEU A 309 4.80 -11.52 -24.26
N VAL A 310 3.81 -12.39 -24.47
CA VAL A 310 3.84 -13.43 -25.50
C VAL A 310 2.78 -13.10 -26.55
N ALA A 311 3.23 -12.63 -27.70
CA ALA A 311 2.36 -12.36 -28.83
C ALA A 311 2.32 -13.58 -29.76
N ASP A 312 1.12 -14.02 -30.12
CA ASP A 312 0.86 -14.97 -31.21
C ASP A 312 0.00 -14.24 -32.23
N ILE A 313 0.63 -13.73 -33.30
CA ILE A 313 -0.03 -12.89 -34.31
C ILE A 313 0.14 -13.54 -35.67
N SER A 314 -0.93 -13.68 -36.43
CA SER A 314 -0.97 -14.58 -37.57
C SER A 314 -0.49 -13.91 -38.88
N ALA A 315 -0.66 -12.60 -39.03
CA ALA A 315 -0.31 -11.85 -40.23
C ALA A 315 0.47 -10.55 -39.96
N ALA A 316 1.25 -10.13 -40.96
CA ALA A 316 2.15 -8.97 -40.86
C ALA A 316 1.44 -7.60 -40.88
N ASN A 317 0.12 -7.59 -41.05
CA ASN A 317 -0.72 -6.38 -41.04
C ASN A 317 -1.58 -6.26 -39.78
N GLU A 318 -1.57 -7.28 -38.91
CA GLU A 318 -1.91 -7.15 -37.49
C GLU A 318 -0.66 -6.65 -36.77
N ILE A 319 -0.79 -5.52 -36.06
CA ILE A 319 0.34 -4.93 -35.32
C ILE A 319 -0.16 -4.49 -33.95
N LEU A 320 0.45 -5.04 -32.91
CA LEU A 320 0.38 -4.50 -31.54
C LEU A 320 1.57 -3.60 -31.30
N ARG A 321 1.37 -2.53 -30.53
CA ARG A 321 2.43 -1.62 -30.09
C ARG A 321 2.37 -1.45 -28.60
N VAL A 322 3.51 -1.69 -27.96
CA VAL A 322 3.72 -1.56 -26.52
C VAL A 322 4.78 -0.50 -26.26
N ASP A 323 4.58 0.30 -25.23
CA ASP A 323 5.52 1.33 -24.78
C ASP A 323 5.37 1.55 -23.26
N ASN A 324 6.20 2.42 -22.67
CA ASN A 324 6.14 2.80 -21.25
C ASN A 324 6.05 1.59 -20.32
N ILE A 325 6.90 0.57 -20.54
CA ILE A 325 6.87 -0.64 -19.72
C ILE A 325 7.59 -0.34 -18.41
N ALA A 326 6.85 -0.33 -17.31
CA ALA A 326 7.39 -0.15 -15.98
C ALA A 326 7.15 -1.39 -15.12
N VAL A 327 8.16 -1.82 -14.38
CA VAL A 327 8.00 -2.75 -13.26
C VAL A 327 8.36 -1.99 -12.00
N THR A 328 7.45 -2.02 -11.02
CA THR A 328 7.66 -1.38 -9.73
C THR A 328 7.65 -2.40 -8.62
N THR A 329 8.53 -2.23 -7.64
CA THR A 329 8.50 -3.00 -6.40
C THR A 329 8.09 -2.10 -5.26
N THR A 330 7.15 -2.55 -4.44
CA THR A 330 6.69 -1.84 -3.26
C THR A 330 7.24 -2.52 -2.02
N THR A 331 7.96 -1.75 -1.21
CA THR A 331 8.56 -2.17 0.06
C THR A 331 7.96 -1.31 1.17
N GLY A 332 7.22 -1.88 2.12
CA GLY A 332 6.37 -1.07 3.02
C GLY A 332 4.87 -1.15 2.66
N GLY A 333 3.93 -1.19 3.62
CA GLY A 333 2.45 -1.06 3.44
C GLY A 333 1.54 -2.08 4.16
N ALA A 334 0.65 -1.66 5.09
CA ALA A 334 -0.17 -2.43 6.07
C ALA A 334 -0.16 -3.96 5.95
N SER A 335 0.25 -4.66 7.01
CA SER A 335 0.21 -6.13 7.06
C SER A 335 -1.25 -6.54 7.04
N GLN A 336 -1.64 -7.04 5.87
CA GLN A 336 -3.00 -7.26 5.47
C GLN A 336 -3.25 -8.78 5.57
N THR A 337 -3.93 -9.23 6.63
CA THR A 337 -4.18 -10.66 6.84
C THR A 337 -5.57 -11.03 6.31
N PRO A 338 -5.69 -12.02 5.39
CA PRO A 338 -6.99 -12.50 4.95
C PRO A 338 -7.69 -13.32 6.04
N VAL A 339 -8.76 -12.76 6.59
CA VAL A 339 -9.67 -13.39 7.55
C VAL A 339 -10.91 -13.89 6.82
N VAL A 340 -11.24 -15.18 6.98
CA VAL A 340 -12.46 -15.76 6.39
C VAL A 340 -13.69 -15.27 7.14
N ILE A 341 -14.49 -14.42 6.49
CA ILE A 341 -15.73 -13.85 7.05
C ILE A 341 -16.99 -14.58 6.59
N GLY A 342 -16.90 -15.38 5.53
CA GLY A 342 -17.98 -16.27 5.08
C GLY A 342 -17.44 -17.47 4.33
N ALA A 343 -17.97 -18.67 4.59
CA ALA A 343 -17.61 -19.86 3.81
C ALA A 343 -18.76 -20.87 3.77
N GLU A 344 -18.91 -21.56 2.65
CA GLU A 344 -19.90 -22.62 2.48
C GLU A 344 -19.43 -23.64 1.43
N ASN A 345 -19.57 -24.93 1.72
CA ASN A 345 -19.20 -26.02 0.83
C ASN A 345 -20.39 -26.94 0.47
N PHE A 346 -21.59 -26.58 0.90
CA PHE A 346 -22.88 -27.23 0.64
C PHE A 346 -22.97 -28.72 1.01
N ASP A 347 -21.99 -29.23 1.77
CA ASP A 347 -21.92 -30.64 2.17
C ASP A 347 -23.11 -31.01 3.08
N GLY A 348 -23.90 -31.99 2.64
CA GLY A 348 -25.00 -32.51 3.44
C GLY A 348 -26.22 -31.59 3.55
N LEU A 349 -26.28 -30.52 2.74
CA LEU A 349 -27.46 -29.68 2.59
C LEU A 349 -28.42 -30.25 1.53
N HIS A 350 -29.69 -29.85 1.61
CA HIS A 350 -30.73 -30.24 0.65
C HIS A 350 -31.38 -29.04 -0.04
N ASP A 351 -31.29 -27.87 0.57
CA ASP A 351 -31.85 -26.60 0.12
C ASP A 351 -30.78 -25.51 0.40
N PRO A 352 -30.48 -24.59 -0.54
CA PRO A 352 -29.51 -23.54 -0.29
C PRO A 352 -29.81 -22.72 0.98
N GLU A 353 -31.10 -22.45 1.30
CA GLU A 353 -31.49 -21.70 2.50
C GLU A 353 -31.22 -22.46 3.83
N ASP A 354 -30.79 -23.73 3.78
CA ASP A 354 -30.32 -24.44 4.97
C ASP A 354 -28.91 -23.97 5.41
N SER A 355 -28.18 -23.24 4.55
CA SER A 355 -26.90 -22.60 4.88
C SER A 355 -27.11 -21.28 5.62
N ASP A 356 -26.30 -21.03 6.64
CA ASP A 356 -26.28 -19.72 7.33
C ASP A 356 -25.69 -18.60 6.45
N LEU A 357 -25.00 -18.94 5.35
CA LEU A 357 -24.41 -17.98 4.40
C LEU A 357 -25.39 -17.58 3.28
N VAL A 358 -26.49 -18.31 3.08
CA VAL A 358 -27.44 -18.05 1.99
C VAL A 358 -28.66 -17.31 2.52
N ARG A 359 -28.85 -16.08 2.03
CA ARG A 359 -29.99 -15.22 2.38
C ARG A 359 -31.23 -15.51 1.56
N ALA A 360 -31.04 -15.84 0.28
CA ALA A 360 -32.11 -16.20 -0.65
C ALA A 360 -31.57 -17.19 -1.67
N ASP A 361 -32.24 -18.33 -1.84
CA ASP A 361 -31.84 -19.40 -2.76
C ASP A 361 -31.98 -19.02 -4.24
N GLY A 362 -32.91 -18.14 -4.57
CA GLY A 362 -33.22 -17.77 -5.95
C GLY A 362 -33.85 -18.90 -6.76
N ASP A 363 -34.56 -19.85 -6.13
CA ASP A 363 -35.08 -21.10 -6.70
C ASP A 363 -33.97 -22.12 -7.11
N TRP A 364 -32.76 -22.00 -6.57
CA TRP A 364 -31.65 -22.94 -6.81
C TRP A 364 -31.79 -24.20 -5.93
N GLU A 365 -31.11 -25.28 -6.32
CA GLU A 365 -31.10 -26.55 -5.56
C GLU A 365 -29.67 -26.95 -5.16
N VAL A 366 -29.54 -27.81 -4.13
CA VAL A 366 -28.25 -28.45 -3.77
C VAL A 366 -28.26 -29.91 -4.20
N TRP A 367 -27.39 -30.28 -5.15
CA TRP A 367 -27.22 -31.64 -5.66
C TRP A 367 -25.77 -32.10 -5.57
N ASP A 368 -25.56 -33.33 -5.09
CA ASP A 368 -24.22 -33.94 -4.94
C ASP A 368 -23.25 -33.02 -4.17
N ASP A 369 -23.74 -32.42 -3.08
CA ASP A 369 -22.98 -31.51 -2.21
C ASP A 369 -22.48 -30.22 -2.92
N ALA A 370 -23.23 -29.73 -3.91
CA ALA A 370 -22.93 -28.48 -4.62
C ALA A 370 -24.22 -27.74 -4.99
N LEU A 371 -24.16 -26.40 -5.06
CA LEU A 371 -25.22 -25.59 -5.66
C LEU A 371 -25.39 -25.95 -7.13
N HIS A 372 -26.64 -25.92 -7.58
CA HIS A 372 -27.03 -26.26 -8.93
C HIS A 372 -28.01 -25.23 -9.49
N THR A 373 -27.75 -24.79 -10.72
CA THR A 373 -28.66 -23.97 -11.52
C THR A 373 -28.80 -24.52 -12.94
N ASP A 374 -30.01 -24.39 -13.49
CA ASP A 374 -30.38 -24.69 -14.88
C ASP A 374 -31.64 -23.90 -15.26
N GLY A 375 -32.15 -24.03 -16.49
CA GLY A 375 -33.33 -23.25 -16.90
C GLY A 375 -34.68 -23.63 -16.27
N ALA A 376 -34.70 -24.52 -15.28
CA ALA A 376 -35.85 -24.71 -14.39
C ALA A 376 -35.61 -24.23 -12.96
N ASN A 377 -34.35 -23.99 -12.59
CA ASN A 377 -33.85 -23.59 -11.28
C ASN A 377 -32.85 -22.44 -11.49
N ASP A 378 -33.39 -21.28 -11.87
CA ASP A 378 -32.65 -20.06 -12.18
C ASP A 378 -33.25 -18.87 -11.44
N GLY A 379 -32.49 -17.80 -11.33
CA GLY A 379 -32.84 -16.68 -10.47
C GLY A 379 -31.63 -16.10 -9.76
N ARG A 380 -31.89 -15.43 -8.64
CA ARG A 380 -30.89 -14.66 -7.89
C ARG A 380 -30.59 -15.35 -6.57
N LEU A 381 -29.50 -16.12 -6.53
CA LEU A 381 -28.93 -16.62 -5.29
C LEU A 381 -28.20 -15.46 -4.61
N VAL A 382 -28.60 -15.11 -3.39
CA VAL A 382 -28.02 -13.98 -2.64
C VAL A 382 -27.41 -14.51 -1.35
N PHE A 383 -26.14 -14.20 -1.12
CA PHE A 383 -25.45 -14.52 0.12
C PHE A 383 -25.82 -13.52 1.22
N GLU A 384 -25.56 -13.86 2.49
CA GLU A 384 -25.75 -12.92 3.58
C GLU A 384 -24.82 -11.71 3.45
N GLU A 385 -25.30 -10.58 3.98
CA GLU A 385 -24.53 -9.35 4.11
C GLU A 385 -23.56 -9.52 5.28
N LEU A 386 -22.27 -9.40 5.02
CA LEU A 386 -21.20 -9.65 5.98
C LEU A 386 -20.51 -8.33 6.35
N PRO A 387 -20.16 -8.11 7.63
CA PRO A 387 -19.37 -6.96 8.01
C PRO A 387 -17.99 -7.02 7.34
N ALA A 388 -17.56 -5.91 6.76
CA ALA A 388 -16.26 -5.75 6.14
C ALA A 388 -15.80 -4.30 6.26
N ASP A 389 -14.75 -4.04 7.03
CA ASP A 389 -14.14 -2.72 7.25
C ASP A 389 -12.76 -2.59 6.62
N GLY A 390 -12.48 -3.42 5.62
CA GLY A 390 -11.28 -3.39 4.78
C GLY A 390 -11.50 -4.14 3.45
N PRO A 391 -10.48 -4.21 2.58
CA PRO A 391 -10.54 -4.91 1.29
C PRO A 391 -11.08 -6.34 1.43
N VAL A 392 -11.74 -6.86 0.40
CA VAL A 392 -12.33 -8.21 0.43
C VAL A 392 -11.96 -9.05 -0.78
N GLU A 393 -11.91 -10.36 -0.59
CA GLU A 393 -11.72 -11.34 -1.65
C GLU A 393 -12.90 -12.32 -1.68
N PHE A 394 -13.24 -12.82 -2.86
CA PHE A 394 -14.29 -13.82 -3.07
C PHE A 394 -13.79 -14.93 -3.98
N SER A 395 -13.96 -16.18 -3.54
CA SER A 395 -13.69 -17.35 -4.37
C SER A 395 -14.83 -18.36 -4.34
N ILE A 396 -14.99 -19.07 -5.46
CA ILE A 396 -16.00 -20.12 -5.60
C ILE A 396 -15.57 -21.11 -6.67
N ASP A 397 -15.71 -22.40 -6.40
CA ASP A 397 -15.50 -23.41 -7.43
C ASP A 397 -16.71 -23.50 -8.36
N ALA A 398 -16.47 -23.54 -9.66
CA ALA A 398 -17.51 -23.65 -10.68
C ALA A 398 -17.26 -24.82 -11.65
N GLN A 399 -18.35 -25.42 -12.15
CA GLN A 399 -18.32 -26.45 -13.20
C GLN A 399 -19.54 -26.35 -14.11
N GLY A 400 -19.32 -26.35 -15.42
CA GLY A 400 -20.36 -26.38 -16.43
C GLY A 400 -20.66 -27.80 -16.91
N ILE A 401 -21.91 -28.06 -17.29
CA ILE A 401 -22.35 -29.35 -17.83
C ILE A 401 -23.13 -29.12 -19.12
N ASN A 402 -22.80 -29.90 -20.16
CA ASN A 402 -23.34 -29.77 -21.51
C ASN A 402 -23.16 -28.36 -22.11
N LEU A 403 -22.00 -27.74 -21.90
CA LEU A 403 -21.64 -26.40 -22.36
C LEU A 403 -22.02 -26.12 -23.82
N GLN A 404 -21.93 -27.13 -24.70
CA GLN A 404 -22.29 -27.03 -26.11
C GLN A 404 -23.79 -26.78 -26.40
N LYS A 405 -24.64 -26.75 -25.37
CA LYS A 405 -26.07 -26.47 -25.48
C LYS A 405 -26.44 -25.05 -25.11
N PHE A 406 -25.60 -24.38 -24.32
CA PHE A 406 -25.81 -22.98 -23.97
C PHE A 406 -25.86 -22.11 -25.21
N GLU A 407 -26.57 -21.01 -25.11
CA GLU A 407 -26.90 -20.14 -26.21
C GLU A 407 -26.36 -18.74 -25.94
N ALA A 408 -25.32 -18.33 -26.68
CA ALA A 408 -24.64 -17.06 -26.45
C ALA A 408 -25.44 -15.81 -26.89
N SER A 409 -26.60 -15.98 -27.56
CA SER A 409 -27.35 -14.84 -28.08
C SER A 409 -28.84 -15.10 -28.34
N GLY A 410 -29.61 -14.02 -28.33
CA GLY A 410 -30.97 -13.98 -28.86
C GLY A 410 -32.02 -14.00 -27.77
N ARG A 411 -33.12 -14.71 -27.98
CA ARG A 411 -34.23 -14.75 -27.00
C ARG A 411 -33.99 -15.76 -25.87
N TYR A 412 -33.08 -16.70 -26.10
CA TYR A 412 -32.73 -17.79 -25.20
C TYR A 412 -31.25 -17.63 -24.85
N GLU A 413 -30.83 -16.40 -24.63
CA GLU A 413 -29.45 -16.12 -24.34
C GLU A 413 -29.19 -16.51 -22.90
N ASP A 414 -28.24 -17.41 -22.69
CA ASP A 414 -27.94 -17.95 -21.37
C ASP A 414 -26.77 -17.19 -20.76
N THR A 415 -26.95 -16.73 -19.53
CA THR A 415 -25.93 -16.00 -18.77
C THR A 415 -25.90 -16.44 -17.31
N VAL A 416 -24.72 -16.41 -16.72
CA VAL A 416 -24.56 -16.47 -15.26
C VAL A 416 -23.74 -15.26 -14.85
N ARG A 417 -24.22 -14.48 -13.89
CA ARG A 417 -23.59 -13.23 -13.47
C ARG A 417 -23.17 -13.30 -12.01
N ILE A 418 -21.94 -12.92 -11.71
CA ILE A 418 -21.46 -12.72 -10.35
C ILE A 418 -21.42 -11.22 -10.12
N GLU A 419 -22.08 -10.77 -9.05
CA GLU A 419 -22.24 -9.35 -8.72
C GLU A 419 -21.95 -9.14 -7.23
N VAL A 420 -21.39 -7.99 -6.88
CA VAL A 420 -21.10 -7.57 -5.50
C VAL A 420 -21.84 -6.28 -5.16
N GLN A 421 -22.15 -6.09 -3.88
CA GLN A 421 -22.64 -4.85 -3.30
C GLN A 421 -21.72 -4.50 -2.14
N ILE A 422 -21.20 -3.26 -2.14
CA ILE A 422 -20.30 -2.71 -1.11
C ILE A 422 -21.06 -1.63 -0.35
N ASP A 423 -21.01 -1.66 0.98
CA ASP A 423 -21.56 -0.66 1.91
C ASP A 423 -23.02 -0.28 1.63
N GLY A 424 -23.85 -1.30 1.36
CA GLY A 424 -25.25 -1.14 0.99
C GLY A 424 -25.50 -0.35 -0.32
N GLY A 425 -24.48 -0.20 -1.17
CA GLY A 425 -24.47 0.54 -2.44
C GLY A 425 -25.29 -0.10 -3.57
N ASP A 426 -24.98 0.22 -4.83
CA ASP A 426 -25.59 -0.46 -5.98
C ASP A 426 -24.85 -1.78 -6.28
N TRP A 427 -25.54 -2.73 -6.90
CA TRP A 427 -24.91 -3.98 -7.35
C TRP A 427 -23.99 -3.72 -8.53
N VAL A 428 -22.72 -4.11 -8.39
CA VAL A 428 -21.66 -4.00 -9.38
C VAL A 428 -21.39 -5.38 -9.98
N LEU A 429 -21.20 -5.44 -11.31
CA LEU A 429 -20.88 -6.68 -12.01
C LEU A 429 -19.40 -7.04 -11.77
N LEU A 430 -19.14 -8.26 -11.31
CA LEU A 430 -17.80 -8.84 -11.29
C LEU A 430 -17.57 -9.72 -12.52
N ASP A 431 -18.60 -10.40 -13.02
CA ASP A 431 -18.54 -11.13 -14.29
C ASP A 431 -19.91 -11.47 -14.84
N GLU A 432 -20.03 -11.49 -16.17
CA GLU A 432 -21.11 -12.13 -16.89
C GLU A 432 -20.59 -13.28 -17.78
N PHE A 433 -20.84 -14.52 -17.35
CA PHE A 433 -20.41 -15.73 -18.04
C PHE A 433 -21.34 -16.08 -19.21
N ARG A 434 -20.76 -16.23 -20.39
CA ARG A 434 -21.44 -16.61 -21.64
C ARG A 434 -20.69 -17.71 -22.35
N VAL A 435 -21.42 -18.60 -23.04
CA VAL A 435 -20.76 -19.67 -23.80
C VAL A 435 -19.92 -19.10 -24.95
N ASN A 436 -18.71 -19.62 -25.10
CA ASN A 436 -17.84 -19.28 -26.23
C ASN A 436 -18.34 -19.91 -27.55
N ASP A 437 -17.77 -19.46 -28.68
CA ASP A 437 -18.13 -19.97 -30.00
C ASP A 437 -17.82 -21.47 -30.19
N ALA A 438 -16.89 -22.01 -29.42
CA ALA A 438 -16.53 -23.43 -29.44
C ALA A 438 -17.58 -24.31 -28.72
N GLY A 439 -18.36 -23.74 -27.81
CA GLY A 439 -19.34 -24.46 -26.99
C GLY A 439 -18.68 -25.34 -25.93
N ASP A 440 -17.49 -25.00 -25.44
CA ASP A 440 -16.72 -25.80 -24.48
C ASP A 440 -16.36 -25.06 -23.18
N ALA A 441 -16.69 -23.78 -23.08
CA ALA A 441 -16.56 -22.97 -21.86
C ALA A 441 -17.64 -21.88 -21.78
N LEU A 442 -18.05 -21.51 -20.57
CA LEU A 442 -18.62 -20.18 -20.30
C LEU A 442 -17.47 -19.26 -19.90
N VAL A 443 -17.38 -18.08 -20.49
CA VAL A 443 -16.28 -17.12 -20.32
C VAL A 443 -16.84 -15.85 -19.67
N GLY A 444 -16.25 -15.41 -18.57
CA GLY A 444 -16.61 -14.18 -17.85
C GLY A 444 -16.34 -12.92 -18.68
N SER A 445 -17.20 -11.90 -18.56
CA SER A 445 -17.11 -10.67 -19.34
C SER A 445 -16.04 -9.70 -18.85
N GLU A 446 -15.81 -9.66 -17.53
CA GLU A 446 -14.86 -8.72 -16.91
C GLU A 446 -13.57 -9.42 -16.55
N THR A 447 -13.59 -10.71 -16.22
CA THR A 447 -12.36 -11.40 -15.83
C THR A 447 -11.95 -12.46 -16.81
N GLY A 448 -12.71 -12.79 -17.86
CA GLY A 448 -12.38 -13.90 -18.78
C GLY A 448 -12.18 -15.29 -18.15
N GLN A 449 -12.40 -15.43 -16.85
CA GLN A 449 -12.36 -16.71 -16.15
C GLN A 449 -13.36 -17.67 -16.80
N GLN A 450 -13.04 -18.96 -16.77
CA GLN A 450 -13.78 -19.96 -17.53
C GLN A 450 -14.43 -21.00 -16.64
N ILE A 451 -15.73 -21.19 -16.86
CA ILE A 451 -16.46 -22.34 -16.34
C ILE A 451 -16.44 -23.43 -17.41
N THR A 452 -15.64 -24.47 -17.18
CA THR A 452 -15.46 -25.60 -18.12
C THR A 452 -16.16 -26.87 -17.61
N ASP A 453 -16.02 -27.98 -18.34
CA ASP A 453 -16.53 -29.28 -17.89
C ASP A 453 -15.74 -29.88 -16.71
N THR A 454 -14.66 -29.21 -16.31
CA THR A 454 -13.82 -29.56 -15.18
C THR A 454 -13.98 -28.50 -14.09
N LYS A 455 -14.17 -28.94 -12.84
CA LYS A 455 -14.28 -28.06 -11.68
C LYS A 455 -12.98 -27.23 -11.52
N ALA A 456 -13.13 -25.92 -11.43
CA ALA A 456 -12.04 -24.97 -11.20
C ALA A 456 -12.53 -23.83 -10.29
N THR A 457 -11.61 -23.20 -9.58
CA THR A 457 -11.88 -22.04 -8.72
C THR A 457 -11.99 -20.78 -9.59
N LEU A 458 -13.02 -19.98 -9.33
CA LEU A 458 -13.14 -18.60 -9.78
C LEU A 458 -12.72 -17.73 -8.60
N ASP A 459 -11.82 -16.77 -8.85
CA ASP A 459 -11.23 -15.91 -7.82
C ASP A 459 -11.44 -14.43 -8.19
N TYR A 460 -11.80 -13.62 -7.19
CA TYR A 460 -12.10 -12.20 -7.32
C TYR A 460 -11.44 -11.42 -6.17
N ALA A 461 -10.58 -10.47 -6.52
CA ALA A 461 -9.92 -9.55 -5.61
C ALA A 461 -9.68 -8.21 -6.32
N GLY A 462 -9.38 -7.15 -5.57
CA GLY A 462 -9.05 -5.85 -6.15
C GLY A 462 -10.24 -5.00 -6.59
N GLY A 463 -9.96 -3.77 -7.00
CA GLY A 463 -10.92 -2.88 -7.67
C GLY A 463 -12.04 -2.43 -6.73
N VAL A 464 -13.30 -2.68 -7.10
CA VAL A 464 -14.44 -2.31 -6.23
C VAL A 464 -14.40 -3.04 -4.88
N LEU A 465 -13.74 -4.21 -4.82
CA LEU A 465 -13.61 -5.01 -3.61
C LEU A 465 -12.64 -4.39 -2.60
N ASP A 466 -11.76 -3.47 -3.02
CA ASP A 466 -10.83 -2.77 -2.11
C ASP A 466 -11.52 -1.61 -1.37
N THR A 467 -12.77 -1.29 -1.73
CA THR A 467 -13.48 -0.09 -1.26
C THR A 467 -14.43 -0.32 -0.10
N ALA A 468 -14.51 -1.55 0.44
CA ALA A 468 -15.41 -1.87 1.54
C ALA A 468 -14.99 -1.18 2.85
N GLN A 469 -15.96 -0.62 3.56
CA GLN A 469 -15.74 0.13 4.82
C GLN A 469 -16.69 -0.29 5.94
N THR A 470 -17.82 -0.93 5.61
CA THR A 470 -18.84 -1.36 6.56
C THR A 470 -19.37 -2.77 6.28
N ASP A 471 -19.70 -3.08 5.02
CA ASP A 471 -20.28 -4.37 4.66
C ASP A 471 -20.03 -4.76 3.20
N VAL A 472 -20.07 -6.07 2.95
CA VAL A 472 -20.04 -6.66 1.62
C VAL A 472 -21.17 -7.69 1.47
N GLN A 473 -21.75 -7.75 0.27
CA GLN A 473 -22.70 -8.80 -0.10
C GLN A 473 -22.48 -9.27 -1.55
N PHE A 474 -22.45 -10.59 -1.75
CA PHE A 474 -22.32 -11.21 -3.07
C PHE A 474 -23.65 -11.82 -3.54
N ARG A 475 -23.85 -11.89 -4.85
CA ARG A 475 -24.93 -12.68 -5.44
C ARG A 475 -24.53 -13.28 -6.77
N ILE A 476 -25.19 -14.40 -7.10
CA ILE A 476 -25.10 -15.05 -8.40
C ILE A 476 -26.47 -14.99 -9.06
N VAL A 477 -26.51 -14.48 -10.29
CA VAL A 477 -27.73 -14.36 -11.08
C VAL A 477 -27.65 -15.28 -12.29
N SER A 478 -28.45 -16.33 -12.28
CA SER A 478 -28.61 -17.25 -13.40
C SER A 478 -29.82 -16.86 -14.23
N ASP A 479 -29.63 -16.79 -15.55
CA ASP A 479 -30.67 -16.69 -16.57
C ASP A 479 -30.34 -17.76 -17.62
N ILE A 480 -30.86 -18.97 -17.43
CA ILE A 480 -30.60 -20.13 -18.29
C ILE A 480 -31.94 -20.58 -18.88
N SER A 481 -31.95 -20.93 -20.16
CA SER A 481 -33.20 -21.13 -20.87
C SER A 481 -33.71 -22.58 -20.85
N ALA A 482 -32.83 -23.57 -20.67
CA ALA A 482 -33.18 -24.99 -20.65
C ALA A 482 -32.54 -25.78 -19.48
N SER A 483 -33.24 -26.82 -19.02
CA SER A 483 -32.80 -27.67 -17.89
C SER A 483 -31.60 -28.59 -18.20
N ASP A 484 -31.17 -28.66 -19.45
CA ASP A 484 -30.01 -29.44 -19.85
C ASP A 484 -28.75 -28.61 -20.11
N GLU A 485 -28.83 -27.30 -19.89
CA GLU A 485 -27.74 -26.36 -19.63
C GLU A 485 -27.58 -26.23 -18.12
N GLN A 486 -26.44 -26.63 -17.55
CA GLN A 486 -26.30 -26.63 -16.08
C GLN A 486 -24.96 -26.06 -15.66
N VAL A 487 -24.99 -25.32 -14.56
CA VAL A 487 -23.79 -24.87 -13.86
C VAL A 487 -23.89 -25.32 -12.40
N ARG A 488 -22.76 -25.77 -11.85
CA ARG A 488 -22.61 -26.12 -10.45
C ARG A 488 -21.62 -25.19 -9.79
N PHE A 489 -21.90 -24.83 -8.55
CA PHE A 489 -21.03 -24.01 -7.72
C PHE A 489 -20.80 -24.66 -6.35
N ASP A 490 -19.60 -24.52 -5.80
CA ASP A 490 -19.19 -25.18 -4.56
C ASP A 490 -18.03 -24.41 -3.92
N ASN A 491 -17.69 -24.69 -2.66
CA ASN A 491 -16.57 -24.10 -1.93
C ASN A 491 -16.52 -22.57 -2.04
N VAL A 492 -17.61 -21.91 -1.65
CA VAL A 492 -17.66 -20.45 -1.49
C VAL A 492 -16.77 -20.05 -0.33
N GLU A 493 -15.92 -19.05 -0.55
CA GLU A 493 -15.15 -18.39 0.49
C GLU A 493 -15.14 -16.86 0.25
N ILE A 494 -15.40 -16.11 1.31
CA ILE A 494 -15.31 -14.64 1.36
C ILE A 494 -14.31 -14.30 2.45
N ARG A 495 -13.27 -13.56 2.08
CA ARG A 495 -12.20 -13.10 2.97
C ARG A 495 -12.26 -11.59 3.09
N MET A 496 -12.02 -11.07 4.29
CA MET A 496 -11.69 -9.68 4.52
C MET A 496 -10.20 -9.59 4.77
N ILE A 497 -9.58 -8.54 4.29
CA ILE A 497 -8.22 -8.21 4.55
C ILE A 497 -8.20 -7.20 5.70
N GLU A 498 -7.77 -7.65 6.89
CA GLU A 498 -7.70 -6.82 8.10
C GLU A 498 -6.26 -6.34 8.34
N ASP A 499 -6.13 -5.12 8.88
CA ASP A 499 -4.87 -4.64 9.48
C ASP A 499 -4.50 -5.52 10.68
N ALA A 500 -3.20 -5.74 10.90
CA ALA A 500 -2.70 -6.51 12.03
C ALA A 500 -3.23 -5.97 13.39
N ALA A 501 -3.70 -6.88 14.25
CA ALA A 501 -4.29 -6.52 15.54
C ALA A 501 -3.23 -6.06 16.55
N GLU A 502 -3.49 -4.95 17.26
CA GLU A 502 -2.67 -4.48 18.38
C GLU A 502 -2.71 -5.48 19.55
N GLU A 503 -1.55 -5.96 19.97
CA GLU A 503 -1.34 -6.82 21.14
C GLU A 503 -0.90 -5.95 22.33
N CYS A 504 -1.55 -6.11 23.50
CA CYS A 504 -1.11 -5.49 24.75
C CYS A 504 -0.80 -6.56 25.80
N GLU A 505 0.47 -6.71 26.15
CA GLU A 505 0.95 -7.65 27.16
C GLU A 505 1.12 -6.95 28.52
N GLY A 506 0.29 -7.33 29.49
CA GLY A 506 0.33 -6.84 30.88
C GLY A 506 1.01 -7.79 31.86
N PHE A 507 1.73 -8.81 31.37
CA PHE A 507 2.61 -9.74 32.10
C PHE A 507 1.96 -10.61 33.20
N ASP A 508 0.65 -10.48 33.42
CA ASP A 508 -0.16 -11.25 34.38
C ASP A 508 -0.21 -12.77 34.09
N GLY A 509 0.21 -13.19 32.90
CA GLY A 509 0.31 -14.60 32.50
C GLY A 509 1.38 -15.40 33.26
N ALA A 510 2.40 -14.72 33.81
CA ALA A 510 3.51 -15.34 34.52
C ALA A 510 3.33 -15.33 36.05
N GLN A 511 4.19 -16.04 36.80
CA GLN A 511 4.15 -16.03 38.27
C GLN A 511 5.24 -15.12 38.84
N SER A 512 4.94 -14.42 39.95
CA SER A 512 5.97 -13.65 40.66
C SER A 512 7.17 -14.52 41.03
N GLY A 513 8.36 -13.98 40.79
CA GLY A 513 9.65 -14.66 40.94
C GLY A 513 10.10 -15.45 39.70
N ASP A 514 9.28 -15.56 38.66
CA ASP A 514 9.71 -16.14 37.38
C ASP A 514 10.73 -15.22 36.71
N VAL A 515 11.84 -15.81 36.22
CA VAL A 515 12.78 -15.12 35.33
C VAL A 515 12.14 -15.06 33.94
N VAL A 516 11.99 -13.87 33.39
CA VAL A 516 11.32 -13.64 32.10
C VAL A 516 12.27 -14.00 30.96
N SER A 517 11.76 -14.69 29.94
CA SER A 517 12.41 -14.97 28.66
C SER A 517 11.36 -14.99 27.55
N ASP A 518 10.90 -16.17 27.17
CA ASP A 518 10.05 -16.50 26.02
C ASP A 518 8.64 -16.93 26.46
N GLN A 519 8.17 -16.45 27.63
CA GLN A 519 6.84 -16.83 28.14
C GLN A 519 5.68 -16.05 27.49
N PHE A 520 5.97 -14.89 26.90
CA PHE A 520 4.99 -14.04 26.24
C PHE A 520 5.04 -14.29 24.73
N ALA A 521 3.88 -14.37 24.09
CA ALA A 521 3.84 -14.61 22.65
C ALA A 521 4.36 -13.36 21.91
N GLY A 522 5.08 -13.53 20.81
CA GLY A 522 5.52 -12.42 19.96
C GLY A 522 6.72 -11.61 20.47
N VAL A 523 7.12 -11.78 21.73
CA VAL A 523 8.22 -11.02 22.33
C VAL A 523 9.04 -11.85 23.31
N THR A 524 10.35 -11.76 23.19
CA THR A 524 11.32 -12.27 24.18
C THR A 524 11.82 -11.12 25.03
N VAL A 525 11.83 -11.29 26.36
CA VAL A 525 12.27 -10.25 27.29
C VAL A 525 13.54 -10.67 28.01
N SER A 526 14.47 -9.73 28.18
CA SER A 526 15.64 -9.89 29.04
C SER A 526 15.96 -8.60 29.79
N ALA A 527 16.81 -8.67 30.81
CA ALA A 527 17.32 -7.47 31.47
C ALA A 527 18.76 -7.65 31.96
N GLN A 528 19.46 -6.52 32.09
CA GLN A 528 20.80 -6.43 32.66
C GLN A 528 20.89 -5.28 33.66
N ARG A 529 21.39 -5.55 34.87
CA ARG A 529 21.68 -4.50 35.86
C ARG A 529 22.74 -3.51 35.35
N ALA A 530 22.61 -2.27 35.80
CA ALA A 530 23.58 -1.22 35.49
C ALA A 530 25.01 -1.61 35.91
N GLY A 531 25.91 -1.70 34.93
CA GLY A 531 27.33 -1.98 35.12
C GLY A 531 27.72 -3.46 35.07
N ASP A 532 26.76 -4.36 34.85
CA ASP A 532 27.04 -5.76 34.54
C ASP A 532 27.65 -5.91 33.14
N ALA A 533 28.27 -7.07 32.88
CA ALA A 533 28.82 -7.38 31.57
C ALA A 533 27.69 -7.79 30.62
N ALA A 534 27.86 -7.53 29.31
CA ALA A 534 26.87 -7.89 28.29
C ALA A 534 26.56 -9.41 28.21
N ASP A 535 27.39 -10.27 28.81
CA ASP A 535 27.19 -11.73 28.91
C ASP A 535 26.76 -12.19 30.32
N SER A 536 26.23 -11.27 31.14
CA SER A 536 25.63 -11.57 32.43
C SER A 536 24.36 -12.42 32.29
N GLU A 537 23.91 -13.00 33.41
CA GLU A 537 22.65 -13.75 33.41
C GLU A 537 21.47 -12.79 33.26
N ASN A 538 20.34 -13.30 32.77
CA ASN A 538 19.15 -12.50 32.58
C ASN A 538 18.55 -12.09 33.93
N ASP A 539 18.44 -10.79 34.15
CA ASP A 539 17.94 -10.19 35.39
C ASP A 539 16.46 -9.81 35.33
N ALA A 540 15.76 -10.07 34.22
CA ALA A 540 14.34 -9.77 34.08
C ALA A 540 13.51 -10.70 34.96
N MET A 541 12.71 -10.16 35.87
CA MET A 541 11.91 -10.95 36.81
C MET A 541 10.49 -10.39 36.95
N ILE A 542 9.53 -11.28 37.19
CA ILE A 542 8.14 -10.90 37.47
C ILE A 542 7.96 -10.51 38.94
N PHE A 543 7.38 -9.33 39.17
CA PHE A 543 7.08 -8.79 40.48
C PHE A 543 5.57 -8.62 40.69
N ASP A 544 5.03 -9.08 41.82
CA ASP A 544 3.61 -8.91 42.19
C ASP A 544 3.43 -7.60 42.97
N THR A 545 2.95 -6.56 42.28
CA THR A 545 2.72 -5.23 42.86
C THR A 545 1.68 -5.22 44.00
N ALA A 546 0.81 -6.22 44.07
CA ALA A 546 -0.18 -6.36 45.13
C ALA A 546 0.38 -7.07 46.38
N ASN A 547 1.49 -7.80 46.27
CA ASN A 547 2.17 -8.46 47.38
C ASN A 547 3.71 -8.26 47.35
N PRO A 548 4.22 -7.02 47.48
CA PRO A 548 5.65 -6.72 47.40
C PRO A 548 6.55 -7.58 48.31
N THR A 549 7.67 -8.02 47.76
CA THR A 549 8.75 -8.79 48.43
C THR A 549 10.08 -8.03 48.39
N GLY A 550 11.15 -8.62 48.96
CA GLY A 550 12.55 -8.14 48.93
C GLY A 550 12.88 -6.81 49.62
N GLY A 551 11.99 -5.81 49.55
CA GLY A 551 12.22 -4.48 50.11
C GLY A 551 11.36 -3.40 49.48
N ASP A 552 10.84 -3.65 48.28
CA ASP A 552 10.28 -2.63 47.38
C ASP A 552 8.80 -2.39 47.63
N HIS A 553 8.52 -1.91 48.83
CA HIS A 553 7.17 -1.53 49.23
C HIS A 553 6.66 -0.28 48.49
N ASP A 554 7.56 0.49 47.88
CA ASP A 554 7.32 1.60 46.96
C ASP A 554 6.82 1.13 45.59
N LEU A 555 7.19 -0.07 45.12
CA LEU A 555 6.56 -0.71 43.94
C LEU A 555 5.16 -1.33 44.22
N SER A 556 4.45 -0.87 45.26
CA SER A 556 3.11 -1.35 45.58
C SER A 556 2.02 -0.59 44.82
N TYR A 557 1.38 -1.26 43.85
CA TYR A 557 0.27 -0.73 43.05
C TYR A 557 -1.00 -1.56 43.22
N ALA A 558 -2.10 -0.89 43.53
CA ALA A 558 -3.38 -1.56 43.75
C ALA A 558 -4.06 -1.87 42.41
N GLY A 559 -4.05 -3.15 42.02
CA GLY A 559 -4.78 -3.63 40.84
C GLY A 559 -4.01 -3.56 39.53
N LYS A 560 -2.69 -3.35 39.58
CA LYS A 560 -1.79 -3.48 38.43
C LYS A 560 -1.43 -4.94 38.13
N GLY A 561 -1.23 -5.74 39.18
CA GLY A 561 -0.93 -7.16 39.00
C GLY A 561 0.56 -7.39 38.89
N ASN A 562 0.98 -8.20 37.93
CA ASN A 562 2.37 -8.55 37.72
C ASN A 562 3.07 -7.59 36.77
N VAL A 563 4.31 -7.22 37.08
CA VAL A 563 5.13 -6.30 36.27
C VAL A 563 6.53 -6.86 36.08
N ILE A 564 7.29 -6.32 35.12
CA ILE A 564 8.69 -6.71 34.90
C ILE A 564 9.62 -5.72 35.63
N ILE A 565 10.57 -6.28 36.38
CA ILE A 565 11.64 -5.55 37.06
C ILE A 565 13.02 -6.06 36.63
N ILE A 566 14.06 -5.28 36.91
CA ILE A 566 15.45 -5.73 36.86
C ILE A 566 15.82 -6.21 38.27
N SER A 567 15.98 -7.52 38.49
CA SER A 567 16.20 -8.06 39.84
C SER A 567 17.55 -7.65 40.45
N GLU A 568 17.59 -7.33 41.74
CA GLU A 568 18.86 -7.03 42.44
C GLU A 568 19.79 -8.26 42.51
N ASP A 569 19.25 -9.46 42.74
CA ASP A 569 20.06 -10.66 43.01
C ASP A 569 19.55 -11.99 42.40
N ASN A 570 18.48 -11.94 41.60
CA ASN A 570 17.84 -13.09 40.96
C ASN A 570 17.24 -14.14 41.94
N ASP A 571 16.90 -13.78 43.17
CA ASP A 571 16.18 -14.67 44.09
C ASP A 571 14.66 -14.64 43.85
N SER A 572 14.18 -15.63 43.09
CA SER A 572 12.74 -15.90 42.86
C SER A 572 11.88 -15.99 44.14
N GLY A 573 12.48 -16.19 45.32
CA GLY A 573 11.76 -16.30 46.60
C GLY A 573 11.40 -14.95 47.22
N ASP A 574 12.06 -13.87 46.80
CA ASP A 574 11.89 -12.52 47.32
C ASP A 574 12.21 -11.45 46.26
N ALA A 575 11.66 -11.62 45.05
CA ALA A 575 11.77 -10.68 43.95
C ALA A 575 11.73 -9.21 44.41
N ASP A 576 12.81 -8.50 44.09
CA ASP A 576 13.04 -7.08 44.29
C ASP A 576 13.83 -6.46 43.14
N ASP A 577 13.56 -5.19 42.85
CA ASP A 577 14.16 -4.45 41.76
C ASP A 577 15.50 -3.81 42.15
N ASN A 578 16.37 -3.61 41.15
CA ASN A 578 17.69 -3.07 41.36
C ASN A 578 17.62 -1.53 41.44
N ALA A 579 17.91 -0.98 42.62
CA ALA A 579 17.93 0.46 42.88
C ALA A 579 18.92 1.29 42.02
N HIS A 580 19.78 0.65 41.22
CA HIS A 580 20.70 1.33 40.29
C HIS A 580 20.24 1.28 38.83
N GLY A 581 19.06 0.72 38.56
CA GLY A 581 18.51 0.55 37.23
C GLY A 581 19.31 -0.42 36.36
N GLY A 582 19.31 -0.17 35.05
CA GLY A 582 19.82 -1.08 34.04
C GLY A 582 18.97 -0.99 32.77
N THR A 583 19.01 -2.04 31.96
CA THR A 583 18.26 -2.11 30.71
C THR A 583 17.34 -3.33 30.74
N ILE A 584 16.07 -3.14 30.41
CA ILE A 584 15.13 -4.21 30.05
C ILE A 584 15.01 -4.21 28.53
N SER A 585 15.32 -5.31 27.88
CA SER A 585 15.31 -5.47 26.43
C SER A 585 14.13 -6.34 26.00
N PHE A 586 13.40 -5.89 25.00
CA PHE A 586 12.34 -6.61 24.31
C PHE A 586 12.81 -6.91 22.90
N ASP A 587 12.95 -8.19 22.55
CA ASP A 587 13.25 -8.67 21.21
C ASP A 587 11.95 -9.21 20.60
N PHE A 588 11.43 -8.56 19.57
CA PHE A 588 10.19 -8.98 18.93
C PHE A 588 10.46 -10.15 17.97
N ASP A 589 9.59 -11.16 17.99
CA ASP A 589 9.69 -12.33 17.09
C ASP A 589 9.55 -11.91 15.61
N VAL A 590 8.79 -10.83 15.38
CA VAL A 590 8.53 -10.17 14.10
C VAL A 590 8.64 -8.66 14.33
N VAL A 591 9.17 -7.91 13.36
CA VAL A 591 9.25 -6.45 13.44
C VAL A 591 7.86 -5.87 13.73
N SER A 592 7.74 -4.87 14.59
CA SER A 592 6.45 -4.40 15.10
C SER A 592 6.36 -2.87 15.21
N THR A 593 5.14 -2.35 15.16
CA THR A 593 4.83 -1.02 15.71
C THR A 593 4.77 -1.12 17.21
N VAL A 594 5.51 -0.30 17.94
CA VAL A 594 5.37 -0.17 19.40
C VAL A 594 4.57 1.09 19.70
N SER A 595 3.33 0.92 20.18
CA SER A 595 2.42 2.02 20.49
C SER A 595 2.77 2.66 21.82
N SER A 596 2.90 1.86 22.89
CA SER A 596 3.12 2.39 24.23
C SER A 596 3.70 1.37 25.21
N LEU A 597 4.24 1.89 26.31
CA LEU A 597 4.68 1.11 27.47
C LEU A 597 4.35 1.85 28.75
N THR A 598 3.84 1.14 29.77
CA THR A 598 3.70 1.72 31.11
C THR A 598 4.99 1.55 31.90
N VAL A 599 5.45 2.64 32.51
CA VAL A 599 6.57 2.63 33.47
C VAL A 599 6.07 2.99 34.86
N LEU A 600 6.62 2.32 35.87
CA LEU A 600 6.27 2.48 37.27
C LEU A 600 7.49 2.87 38.10
N ASP A 601 7.27 3.82 39.01
CA ASP A 601 8.21 4.27 40.04
C ASP A 601 9.57 4.80 39.53
N VAL A 602 9.60 5.38 38.33
CA VAL A 602 10.81 5.99 37.77
C VAL A 602 10.96 7.43 38.29
N GLU A 603 11.77 7.64 39.33
CA GLU A 603 11.97 8.96 39.96
C GLU A 603 13.15 9.75 39.36
N GLU A 604 14.17 9.06 38.86
CA GLU A 604 15.38 9.68 38.33
C GLU A 604 15.20 10.18 36.89
N ALA A 605 15.67 11.40 36.64
CA ALA A 605 15.77 11.92 35.28
C ALA A 605 16.91 11.24 34.51
N GLY A 606 16.66 10.93 33.25
CA GLY A 606 17.68 10.45 32.29
C GLY A 606 17.48 9.02 31.80
N GLY A 607 16.35 8.37 32.12
CA GLY A 607 15.96 7.12 31.47
C GLY A 607 15.47 7.36 30.04
N SER A 608 15.56 6.33 29.20
CA SER A 608 15.10 6.36 27.81
C SER A 608 14.53 5.01 27.37
N ILE A 609 13.72 5.02 26.32
CA ILE A 609 13.29 3.86 25.56
C ILE A 609 13.92 4.00 24.18
N ASP A 610 14.88 3.15 23.86
CA ASP A 610 15.61 3.17 22.60
C ASP A 610 15.07 2.04 21.71
N LEU A 611 14.66 2.37 20.49
CA LEU A 611 14.00 1.44 19.56
C LEU A 611 14.89 1.20 18.34
N PHE A 612 15.07 -0.06 17.97
CA PHE A 612 16.01 -0.47 16.91
C PHE A 612 15.35 -1.32 15.84
N ASP A 613 15.87 -1.18 14.62
CA ASP A 613 15.43 -1.96 13.46
C ASP A 613 16.08 -3.35 13.40
N VAL A 614 15.78 -4.10 12.35
CA VAL A 614 16.30 -5.46 12.10
C VAL A 614 17.82 -5.51 11.90
N ASP A 615 18.42 -4.40 11.46
CA ASP A 615 19.87 -4.25 11.28
C ASP A 615 20.58 -3.80 12.58
N GLY A 616 19.79 -3.46 13.62
CA GLY A 616 20.26 -2.97 14.91
C GLY A 616 20.62 -1.48 14.90
N GLU A 617 20.10 -0.72 13.93
CA GLU A 617 20.21 0.74 13.89
C GLU A 617 19.10 1.39 14.73
N LEU A 618 19.43 2.50 15.40
CA LEU A 618 18.50 3.21 16.28
C LEU A 618 17.48 3.99 15.44
N ILE A 619 16.20 3.65 15.58
CA ILE A 619 15.07 4.31 14.92
C ILE A 619 14.64 5.54 15.71
N ASN A 620 14.38 5.35 17.01
CA ASN A 620 13.85 6.39 17.89
C ASN A 620 14.37 6.22 19.31
N SER A 621 14.40 7.33 20.07
CA SER A 621 14.72 7.33 21.50
C SER A 621 13.75 8.24 22.26
N VAL A 622 12.88 7.64 23.06
CA VAL A 622 11.86 8.34 23.84
C VAL A 622 12.35 8.53 25.26
N ALA A 623 12.38 9.77 25.75
CA ALA A 623 12.81 10.06 27.11
C ALA A 623 11.76 9.61 28.13
N ILE A 624 12.18 8.89 29.18
CA ILE A 624 11.31 8.55 30.31
C ILE A 624 11.28 9.75 31.27
N PRO A 625 10.14 10.42 31.47
CA PRO A 625 10.04 11.57 32.35
C PRO A 625 10.23 11.14 33.81
N ALA A 626 11.00 11.93 34.55
CA ALA A 626 11.13 11.74 36.00
C ALA A 626 9.77 11.94 36.68
N GLY A 627 9.28 10.87 37.29
CA GLY A 627 8.03 10.83 38.04
C GLY A 627 8.17 11.27 39.49
N THR A 628 7.24 10.78 40.30
CA THR A 628 7.26 10.91 41.76
C THR A 628 7.25 9.51 42.37
N ASP A 629 7.71 9.35 43.60
CA ASP A 629 7.46 8.19 44.48
C ASP A 629 6.08 7.56 44.24
N ASN A 630 6.05 6.28 43.86
CA ASN A 630 4.89 5.50 43.44
C ASN A 630 4.15 6.06 42.19
N GLY A 631 4.88 6.68 41.28
CA GLY A 631 4.35 7.28 40.07
C GLY A 631 4.14 6.27 38.94
N GLU A 632 3.05 6.42 38.21
CA GLU A 632 2.76 5.65 36.99
C GLU A 632 2.72 6.61 35.80
N ALA A 633 3.36 6.21 34.71
CA ALA A 633 3.29 6.93 33.44
C ALA A 633 3.14 5.94 32.29
N VAL A 634 2.15 6.20 31.42
CA VAL A 634 2.08 5.59 30.09
C VAL A 634 2.98 6.43 29.19
N ILE A 635 3.94 5.79 28.55
CA ILE A 635 4.83 6.42 27.59
C ILE A 635 4.28 6.12 26.20
N ASP A 636 3.79 7.16 25.53
CA ASP A 636 3.43 7.10 24.11
C ASP A 636 4.73 6.98 23.30
N ILE A 637 4.86 5.90 22.53
CA ILE A 637 6.05 5.58 21.75
C ILE A 637 5.75 5.77 20.27
N ASN A 638 4.66 5.15 19.79
CA ASN A 638 4.18 5.19 18.40
C ASN A 638 5.32 5.10 17.38
N THR A 639 6.16 4.08 17.52
CA THR A 639 7.34 3.89 16.68
C THR A 639 7.19 2.59 15.93
N ASP A 640 7.21 2.69 14.63
CA ASP A 640 7.26 1.58 13.71
C ASP A 640 8.69 1.05 13.53
N GLY A 641 8.87 -0.10 12.88
CA GLY A 641 10.23 -0.56 12.54
C GLY A 641 10.88 -1.45 13.56
N VAL A 642 10.21 -1.72 14.68
CA VAL A 642 10.91 -2.15 15.89
C VAL A 642 11.15 -3.66 15.87
N ALA A 643 12.40 -4.05 15.65
CA ALA A 643 12.85 -5.41 15.87
C ALA A 643 13.28 -5.63 17.33
N SER A 644 13.83 -4.59 17.97
CA SER A 644 14.18 -4.64 19.39
C SER A 644 13.99 -3.28 20.08
N MET A 645 13.70 -3.31 21.38
CA MET A 645 13.48 -2.12 22.20
C MET A 645 14.20 -2.27 23.55
N ASP A 646 15.01 -1.28 23.90
CA ASP A 646 15.73 -1.18 25.17
C ASP A 646 15.14 -0.09 26.07
N VAL A 647 14.60 -0.50 27.22
CA VAL A 647 14.14 0.40 28.28
C VAL A 647 15.26 0.62 29.29
N ASN A 648 15.87 1.79 29.25
CA ASN A 648 16.98 2.20 30.09
C ASN A 648 16.50 2.93 31.35
N LEU A 649 16.61 2.27 32.50
CA LEU A 649 16.29 2.82 33.81
C LEU A 649 17.57 3.31 34.50
N VAL A 650 17.50 4.49 35.11
CA VAL A 650 18.63 5.12 35.85
C VAL A 650 18.64 4.73 37.33
N GLY A 651 17.49 4.30 37.85
CA GLY A 651 17.27 3.92 39.23
C GLY A 651 16.28 2.77 39.32
N SER A 652 15.62 2.67 40.48
CA SER A 652 14.54 1.70 40.72
C SER A 652 13.37 1.93 39.75
N GLY A 653 12.63 0.86 39.45
CA GLY A 653 11.42 0.95 38.63
C GLY A 653 10.99 -0.38 38.00
N ALA A 654 9.80 -0.36 37.40
CA ALA A 654 9.22 -1.50 36.70
C ALA A 654 8.54 -1.07 35.40
N VAL A 655 8.25 -2.04 34.53
CA VAL A 655 7.50 -1.85 33.28
C VAL A 655 6.30 -2.79 33.20
N ASP A 656 5.24 -2.33 32.55
CA ASP A 656 3.95 -2.98 32.42
C ASP A 656 3.25 -2.56 31.11
N ASP A 657 2.18 -3.25 30.74
CA ASP A 657 1.27 -2.89 29.64
C ASP A 657 2.03 -2.52 28.34
N LEU A 658 2.84 -3.44 27.80
CA LEU A 658 3.51 -3.25 26.50
C LEU A 658 2.50 -3.45 25.37
N CYS A 659 2.19 -2.39 24.62
CA CYS A 659 1.29 -2.46 23.46
C CYS A 659 2.07 -2.33 22.14
N TYR A 660 1.91 -3.31 21.25
CA TYR A 660 2.57 -3.38 19.95
C TYR A 660 1.73 -4.12 18.91
N THR A 661 1.96 -3.84 17.64
CA THR A 661 1.31 -4.50 16.51
C THR A 661 2.37 -5.23 15.69
N PRO A 662 2.37 -6.57 15.64
CA PRO A 662 3.26 -7.33 14.77
C PRO A 662 3.08 -6.93 13.31
N GLN A 663 4.16 -6.60 12.63
CA GLN A 663 4.19 -6.26 11.21
C GLN A 663 4.81 -7.45 10.47
N GLU A 664 3.99 -8.35 9.89
CA GLU A 664 4.52 -9.33 8.94
C GLU A 664 5.36 -8.61 7.87
N GLU A 665 6.45 -9.23 7.44
CA GLU A 665 7.55 -8.58 6.71
C GLU A 665 7.07 -7.52 5.69
N GLY A 666 7.34 -6.25 6.01
CA GLY A 666 7.42 -5.17 5.03
C GLY A 666 6.42 -4.03 5.15
N VAL A 667 6.19 -3.43 6.33
CA VAL A 667 5.29 -2.26 6.51
C VAL A 667 5.58 -1.38 7.73
N PHE A 668 5.64 -0.05 7.56
CA PHE A 668 5.46 1.01 8.57
C PHE A 668 4.56 2.15 8.00
N CYS A 669 3.99 3.04 8.81
CA CYS A 669 3.11 4.15 8.42
C CYS A 669 3.27 5.31 9.43
N ASP A 670 3.92 6.42 9.04
CA ASP A 670 4.37 7.46 9.97
C ASP A 670 3.75 8.84 9.62
N GLN A 671 2.81 9.37 10.43
CA GLN A 671 2.17 10.70 10.24
C GLN A 671 1.67 11.33 11.57
N TYR A 672 1.60 12.67 11.67
CA TYR A 672 1.15 13.36 12.89
C TYR A 672 0.50 14.74 12.65
N LEU A 673 -0.30 15.23 13.61
CA LEU A 673 -0.85 16.60 13.60
C LEU A 673 0.24 17.65 13.84
N VAL A 674 0.32 18.68 13.00
CA VAL A 674 1.30 19.77 13.18
C VAL A 674 0.90 20.69 14.33
N GLU A 675 1.91 21.17 15.06
CA GLU A 675 1.71 22.24 16.04
C GLU A 675 1.70 23.60 15.34
N TYR A 676 1.10 24.62 15.99
CA TYR A 676 1.12 25.99 15.49
C TYR A 676 1.83 26.92 16.47
N ASP A 677 2.72 27.77 15.96
CA ASP A 677 3.30 28.83 16.77
C ASP A 677 2.20 29.77 17.28
N GLU A 678 2.00 29.82 18.62
CA GLU A 678 0.98 30.66 19.26
C GLU A 678 1.12 32.17 18.95
N LEU A 679 2.28 32.60 18.41
CA LEU A 679 2.54 33.98 17.98
C LEU A 679 2.23 34.22 16.48
N ILE A 680 2.03 33.17 15.70
CA ILE A 680 1.67 33.16 14.28
C ILE A 680 0.39 32.31 14.16
N LEU A 681 -0.76 32.91 14.47
CA LEU A 681 -2.03 32.21 14.27
C LEU A 681 -2.31 32.06 12.77
N PRO A 682 -2.82 30.90 12.30
CA PRO A 682 -3.31 30.76 10.94
C PRO A 682 -4.33 31.87 10.71
N LYS A 683 -4.19 32.58 9.60
CA LYS A 683 -5.25 33.47 9.17
C LYS A 683 -6.40 32.58 8.74
N ILE A 684 -7.31 32.28 9.68
CA ILE A 684 -8.61 31.70 9.35
C ILE A 684 -9.27 32.71 8.39
N ASP A 685 -9.17 32.46 7.09
CA ASP A 685 -9.66 33.39 6.09
C ASP A 685 -11.18 33.31 6.05
N ALA A 686 -11.79 34.36 6.58
CA ALA A 686 -13.16 34.69 6.22
C ALA A 686 -13.16 35.08 4.73
N ASP A 687 -13.76 34.23 3.90
CA ASP A 687 -14.18 34.45 2.51
C ASP A 687 -14.09 35.93 2.04
N PRO A 688 -13.17 36.26 1.12
CA PRO A 688 -13.02 37.63 0.60
C PRO A 688 -14.23 38.08 -0.25
N ALA A 689 -15.24 37.24 -0.49
CA ALA A 689 -16.45 37.59 -1.24
C ALA A 689 -17.49 38.43 -0.45
N LEU A 690 -17.25 38.77 0.83
CA LEU A 690 -18.20 39.53 1.65
C LEU A 690 -17.75 40.92 2.14
N ASP A 691 -16.66 41.51 1.63
CA ASP A 691 -16.41 42.96 1.84
C ASP A 691 -16.94 43.81 0.68
N THR A 692 -18.27 43.89 0.59
CA THR A 692 -18.92 44.97 -0.15
C THR A 692 -20.07 45.58 0.66
N THR A 693 -19.76 46.29 1.75
CA THR A 693 -20.42 47.58 2.07
C THR A 693 -19.80 48.25 3.30
N GLU A 694 -18.80 49.11 3.12
CA GLU A 694 -18.78 50.39 3.82
C GLU A 694 -18.53 51.52 2.82
N THR A 695 -19.63 51.99 2.24
CA THR A 695 -19.67 53.31 1.62
C THR A 695 -19.44 54.37 2.68
N ASP A 696 -18.30 55.03 2.58
CA ASP A 696 -18.10 56.48 2.74
C ASP A 696 -19.41 57.25 2.97
N MET A 697 -19.69 57.55 4.25
CA MET A 697 -20.46 58.73 4.63
C MET A 697 -19.58 59.62 5.50
N GLY A 698 -18.75 60.41 4.82
CA GLY A 698 -18.89 61.86 4.84
C GLY A 698 -19.08 62.51 6.22
N ASP A 699 -17.96 63.01 6.73
CA ASP A 699 -17.81 64.13 7.64
C ASP A 699 -18.88 65.24 7.43
N ASP A 700 -19.84 65.39 8.35
CA ASP A 700 -20.30 66.72 8.77
C ASP A 700 -21.04 66.73 10.12
N LEU A 701 -20.60 67.69 10.94
CA LEU A 701 -21.37 68.47 11.93
C LEU A 701 -21.59 67.96 13.37
N LEU A 702 -20.66 68.41 14.23
CA LEU A 702 -20.94 69.03 15.54
C LEU A 702 -22.30 69.77 15.59
N MET A 703 -23.18 69.43 16.54
CA MET A 703 -23.69 70.34 17.58
C MET A 703 -24.89 69.74 18.36
N VAL A 704 -24.73 69.79 19.70
CA VAL A 704 -25.68 69.62 20.83
C VAL A 704 -26.02 68.21 21.27
#